data_AF-W5Q2D7-F1
#
_entry.id   AF-W5Q2D7-F1
#
_cell.length_a   1.000
_cell.length_b   1.000
_cell.length_c   1.000
_cell.angle_alpha   90.00
_cell.angle_beta   90.00
_cell.angle_gamma   90.00
#
_symmetry.space_group_name_H-M   'P 1'
#
loop_
_entity.id
_entity.type
_entity.pdbx_description
1 polymer ?
#
loop_
_entity_poly.entity_id
_entity_poly.type
_entity_poly.pdbx_seq_one_letter_code
_entity_poly.pdbx_strand_id
1 'polypeptide(L)'
;MTMYLWLKLLAFGFAFLDTAVSVAGNFTGPSTQDEQTTTPALTPASNVSSATAPSTTAPTSTAKPSCADKYRGVSVDYTWNKNNDTFTATLDVKGKECEPPGCEKQHRGLPACGAKAINISHPSCEPPLAYRLEVPPDPNQFELIDCVEPKEANTSLCLRWQNKDFSFGQMCDENKIEYKFQCDGRYQNDSKDTFEVRRLKPKTNYTCSSQVFYNQQLLTSQNKTIETDFEEPKAPQNITCSAKSATEGKITWTPPQNYFDRFSLCYRITSGKPNCTTLDTNQSERDLHHLTPFTDYEVLLQACVTGKIVRSGNVTCKFKTNATKPSKVNNLNASRTKENSIEVNCKPPDQVNGPKGIYHLEVRIGTTSVKNYSKSECRFLLENLNYLTEYTFLVYYHNTKYAGPQESTTESTSYNAKAVIIFLVFLIIVTSIALLIVLYKIYDLHKKRSSNLDEQQELVERDDEKQLMHVEPIHADVLLETYKRKMADEARLFLAEFQSIPRVFSKFSIKDARKSFNQNKNRYVDILPYDYNRVELSDINGDAGSNYINASYIDGFKEPRKYIAAQGPRDETVDDFWRMIWEQKATVIVMVTKCEEGNKNKCAEYWPSMDEGSRVYGDVIVEVNEHKRCPDYIIQKLTVGNRKEKANGRAVTHIQFTSWPDHGVPEDPHLLLKLRRRVNAFSNFFSGPIVVHCSAGVGRTGTYIGIDAMLEGLEAENKVDVYGYVVKLRRQRCLMVQVEAQYVLIHQALVEYNQFGETEVSLSELHPYLSNMKKRDPPSEPSPLEAEFQRLPSYRGWRTQHIGNQEENKSKNRNSNVIPYDFNRVALKHELETSKESEQDSDESSDDENDSDLEEISRYINASFIMSYWKPEVMIAAQGPLKETVGDFWQMVFQRKVKVIVMLTELKSGDQEACAQYWEEGKQTYGDVEVHMKDTNKSSAYTVRAFELRHSKRKDPRMVYQYQFNNWNGEELPAEPKELVLMIQNLKQKLPKKNSPEGNKYHRNVPLLIHCRDGSQQTGVFCALFNLLESADTEEVIDVFQAVKSLRRARPGMVPTFEQYQFLYDVIASTYPAQNGQVKNSKHPEDKVEIDNEVDKAKSDANCTSPPEALEKTPEGDKEAGGTKDAEEPEHAANGPASPVLTQSV
;
A
#
# COMPACT_ATOMS: atom_id res chain seq x y z
N MET A 1 -44.52 -49.64 0.81
CA MET A 1 -45.44 -49.40 -0.31
C MET A 1 -46.33 -48.21 0.04
N THR A 2 -45.82 -46.98 -0.13
CA THR A 2 -46.45 -45.79 0.50
C THR A 2 -46.17 -44.46 -0.23
N MET A 3 -45.02 -44.32 -0.90
CA MET A 3 -44.62 -43.04 -1.54
C MET A 3 -45.50 -42.66 -2.76
N TYR A 4 -46.13 -43.63 -3.41
CA TYR A 4 -46.98 -43.43 -4.59
C TYR A 4 -48.36 -42.80 -4.26
N LEU A 5 -48.75 -42.76 -2.98
CA LEU A 5 -50.05 -42.23 -2.56
C LEU A 5 -50.00 -40.71 -2.29
N TRP A 6 -48.84 -40.20 -1.84
CA TRP A 6 -48.66 -38.77 -1.52
C TRP A 6 -48.65 -37.86 -2.75
N LEU A 7 -48.18 -38.35 -3.92
CA LEU A 7 -48.26 -37.61 -5.19
C LEU A 7 -49.70 -37.33 -5.68
N LYS A 8 -50.74 -37.93 -5.07
CA LYS A 8 -52.14 -37.68 -5.43
C LYS A 8 -52.86 -36.66 -4.54
N LEU A 9 -52.25 -36.17 -3.46
CA LEU A 9 -52.90 -35.23 -2.53
C LEU A 9 -52.55 -33.76 -2.75
N LEU A 10 -51.46 -33.45 -3.47
CA LEU A 10 -51.12 -32.09 -3.93
C LEU A 10 -51.73 -31.75 -5.30
N ALA A 11 -52.80 -32.45 -5.69
CA ALA A 11 -53.55 -32.24 -6.93
C ALA A 11 -54.98 -31.70 -6.67
N PHE A 12 -55.17 -30.94 -5.58
CA PHE A 12 -56.43 -30.27 -5.23
C PHE A 12 -56.12 -28.89 -4.60
N GLY A 13 -56.38 -27.81 -5.34
CA GLY A 13 -56.03 -26.43 -4.95
C GLY A 13 -55.97 -25.47 -6.13
N PHE A 14 -57.05 -25.41 -6.92
CA PHE A 14 -57.14 -24.65 -8.19
C PHE A 14 -57.72 -23.24 -8.01
N ALA A 15 -57.49 -22.37 -9.01
CA ALA A 15 -58.10 -21.05 -9.23
C ALA A 15 -57.71 -19.96 -8.20
N PHE A 16 -57.65 -18.66 -8.54
CA PHE A 16 -58.33 -17.88 -9.60
C PHE A 16 -57.33 -17.29 -10.63
N LEU A 17 -57.58 -17.46 -11.95
CA LEU A 17 -58.26 -16.52 -12.90
C LEU A 17 -57.44 -15.26 -13.27
N ASP A 18 -57.39 -14.75 -14.52
CA ASP A 18 -57.70 -15.25 -15.89
C ASP A 18 -57.24 -14.16 -16.92
N THR A 19 -57.33 -14.16 -18.27
CA THR A 19 -57.83 -15.05 -19.35
C THR A 19 -57.03 -14.78 -20.65
N ALA A 20 -57.17 -15.65 -21.68
CA ALA A 20 -57.27 -15.31 -23.12
C ALA A 20 -56.03 -14.81 -23.95
N VAL A 21 -55.89 -15.12 -25.25
CA VAL A 21 -56.50 -16.15 -26.13
C VAL A 21 -55.67 -16.38 -27.43
N SER A 22 -55.56 -17.65 -27.87
CA SER A 22 -55.49 -18.23 -29.25
C SER A 22 -54.74 -17.58 -30.46
N VAL A 23 -54.28 -18.29 -31.52
CA VAL A 23 -54.03 -19.71 -31.86
C VAL A 23 -53.19 -19.78 -33.18
N ALA A 24 -52.39 -20.85 -33.37
CA ALA A 24 -51.76 -21.33 -34.63
C ALA A 24 -50.67 -20.48 -35.32
N GLY A 25 -49.71 -21.06 -36.07
CA GLY A 25 -49.34 -22.49 -36.10
C GLY A 25 -48.42 -22.95 -37.25
N ASN A 26 -47.60 -23.98 -36.96
CA ASN A 26 -47.19 -25.12 -37.79
C ASN A 26 -46.32 -25.00 -39.08
N PHE A 27 -45.42 -26.00 -39.22
CA PHE A 27 -44.86 -26.67 -40.43
C PHE A 27 -43.77 -26.02 -41.34
N THR A 28 -42.55 -26.60 -41.25
CA THR A 28 -41.57 -27.01 -42.32
C THR A 28 -40.90 -26.00 -43.29
N GLY A 29 -39.65 -26.31 -43.67
CA GLY A 29 -38.92 -25.78 -44.84
C GLY A 29 -39.13 -26.63 -46.12
N PRO A 30 -38.19 -26.75 -47.10
CA PRO A 30 -36.74 -26.41 -47.06
C PRO A 30 -36.24 -25.60 -48.31
N SER A 31 -34.97 -25.82 -48.71
CA SER A 31 -34.19 -25.48 -49.93
C SER A 31 -34.90 -25.07 -51.25
N THR A 32 -34.28 -24.43 -52.27
CA THR A 32 -32.89 -24.57 -52.80
C THR A 32 -32.51 -23.46 -53.82
N GLN A 33 -31.20 -23.20 -54.00
CA GLN A 33 -30.45 -22.82 -55.24
C GLN A 33 -30.95 -21.79 -56.31
N ASP A 34 -30.10 -20.76 -56.50
CA ASP A 34 -29.34 -20.38 -57.73
C ASP A 34 -29.84 -19.50 -58.92
N GLU A 35 -28.83 -18.70 -59.37
CA GLU A 35 -28.43 -18.24 -60.73
C GLU A 35 -29.04 -17.03 -61.52
N GLN A 36 -28.14 -16.05 -61.78
CA GLN A 36 -27.95 -15.23 -63.00
C GLN A 36 -29.02 -14.13 -63.38
N THR A 37 -28.79 -13.13 -64.26
CA THR A 37 -27.66 -12.78 -65.19
C THR A 37 -27.54 -11.25 -65.49
N THR A 38 -26.54 -10.87 -66.31
CA THR A 38 -26.47 -9.75 -67.30
C THR A 38 -26.03 -8.30 -66.95
N THR A 39 -25.15 -7.80 -67.83
CA THR A 39 -24.74 -6.39 -68.10
C THR A 39 -25.33 -5.90 -69.44
N PRO A 40 -25.32 -4.58 -69.74
CA PRO A 40 -24.33 -3.96 -70.66
C PRO A 40 -23.81 -2.58 -70.14
N ALA A 41 -22.71 -1.93 -70.56
CA ALA A 41 -21.81 -1.92 -71.74
C ALA A 41 -22.11 -0.82 -72.80
N LEU A 42 -21.11 0.05 -73.10
CA LEU A 42 -20.90 0.76 -74.40
C LEU A 42 -19.60 1.61 -74.44
N THR A 43 -19.00 1.73 -75.63
CA THR A 43 -17.84 2.57 -76.08
C THR A 43 -18.04 2.84 -77.61
N PRO A 44 -17.05 3.13 -78.50
CA PRO A 44 -15.83 3.97 -78.52
C PRO A 44 -15.79 4.98 -79.73
N ALA A 45 -14.70 5.76 -79.91
CA ALA A 45 -14.17 6.33 -81.20
C ALA A 45 -12.98 7.29 -80.88
N SER A 46 -11.75 7.20 -81.43
CA SER A 46 -11.22 7.41 -82.81
C SER A 46 -11.04 8.91 -83.20
N ASN A 47 -10.07 9.37 -84.02
CA ASN A 47 -9.24 8.69 -85.03
C ASN A 47 -7.95 9.47 -85.47
N VAL A 48 -6.88 8.75 -85.84
CA VAL A 48 -5.98 8.95 -87.04
C VAL A 48 -5.01 10.17 -87.19
N SER A 49 -3.93 9.94 -87.98
CA SER A 49 -2.87 10.87 -88.44
C SER A 49 -3.05 11.27 -89.92
N SER A 50 -2.43 12.30 -90.51
CA SER A 50 -1.02 12.28 -90.98
C SER A 50 -0.68 13.41 -92.00
N ALA A 51 0.60 13.79 -92.07
CA ALA A 51 1.44 14.21 -93.22
C ALA A 51 1.00 15.16 -94.38
N THR A 52 1.95 16.05 -94.74
CA THR A 52 2.39 16.54 -96.09
C THR A 52 1.56 17.49 -97.00
N ALA A 53 2.07 18.73 -97.09
CA ALA A 53 2.56 19.40 -98.33
C ALA A 53 1.52 19.82 -99.45
N PRO A 54 1.92 20.32 -100.65
CA PRO A 54 2.16 21.77 -100.84
C PRO A 54 1.58 22.38 -102.16
N SER A 55 1.92 23.66 -102.45
CA SER A 55 2.02 24.29 -103.80
C SER A 55 0.70 24.75 -104.50
N THR A 56 0.62 25.75 -105.41
CA THR A 56 1.61 26.71 -105.99
C THR A 56 0.96 27.98 -106.62
N THR A 57 1.71 29.11 -106.68
CA THR A 57 1.84 30.23 -107.69
C THR A 57 0.80 30.50 -108.82
N ALA A 58 0.68 31.70 -109.45
CA ALA A 58 1.12 33.09 -109.14
C ALA A 58 0.42 34.22 -110.00
N PRO A 59 1.05 35.04 -110.90
CA PRO A 59 1.02 36.53 -110.82
C PRO A 59 0.38 37.25 -112.05
N THR A 60 0.40 38.59 -112.28
CA THR A 60 1.56 39.45 -112.67
C THR A 60 1.17 40.95 -112.90
N SER A 61 2.13 41.90 -112.74
CA SER A 61 2.24 43.24 -113.43
C SER A 61 1.29 44.40 -113.04
N THR A 62 1.66 45.70 -113.00
CA THR A 62 2.94 46.44 -112.79
C THR A 62 2.64 47.87 -112.32
N ALA A 63 3.53 48.48 -111.53
CA ALA A 63 3.65 49.93 -111.29
C ALA A 63 5.14 50.28 -111.11
N LYS A 64 5.51 51.57 -110.90
CA LYS A 64 6.86 51.90 -110.39
C LYS A 64 7.00 51.20 -109.02
N PRO A 65 7.90 50.23 -108.85
CA PRO A 65 7.87 49.36 -107.67
C PRO A 65 8.20 50.15 -106.41
N SER A 66 7.43 49.91 -105.35
CA SER A 66 7.83 50.29 -104.00
C SER A 66 9.21 49.70 -103.68
N CYS A 67 9.99 50.32 -102.79
CA CYS A 67 11.20 49.66 -102.31
C CYS A 67 10.88 48.31 -101.62
N ALA A 68 9.63 48.10 -101.15
CA ALA A 68 9.12 46.81 -100.70
C ALA A 68 9.14 45.72 -101.80
N ASP A 69 8.93 46.09 -103.07
CA ASP A 69 9.05 45.17 -104.21
C ASP A 69 10.49 45.08 -104.72
N LYS A 70 11.25 46.18 -104.73
CA LYS A 70 12.67 46.13 -105.14
C LYS A 70 13.52 45.28 -104.19
N TYR A 71 13.25 45.33 -102.89
CA TYR A 71 13.95 44.58 -101.84
C TYR A 71 13.12 43.42 -101.26
N ARG A 72 12.10 42.97 -102.01
CA ARG A 72 11.31 41.79 -101.69
C ARG A 72 12.22 40.55 -101.64
N GLY A 73 12.23 39.84 -100.53
CA GLY A 73 13.05 38.65 -100.34
C GLY A 73 14.52 38.92 -99.96
N VAL A 74 14.87 40.10 -99.44
CA VAL A 74 16.13 40.28 -98.70
C VAL A 74 16.08 39.42 -97.44
N SER A 75 17.00 38.46 -97.35
CA SER A 75 17.29 37.66 -96.16
C SER A 75 18.29 38.38 -95.25
N VAL A 76 18.22 38.07 -93.96
CA VAL A 76 19.16 38.57 -92.95
C VAL A 76 19.81 37.38 -92.26
N ASP A 77 21.14 37.28 -92.38
CA ASP A 77 21.90 36.28 -91.63
C ASP A 77 22.39 36.89 -90.32
N TYR A 78 21.98 36.27 -89.21
CA TYR A 78 22.37 36.64 -87.86
C TYR A 78 23.57 35.83 -87.40
N THR A 79 24.58 36.51 -86.88
CA THR A 79 25.80 35.89 -86.32
C THR A 79 25.96 36.30 -84.86
N TRP A 80 26.03 35.32 -83.96
CA TRP A 80 26.17 35.54 -82.51
C TRP A 80 27.63 35.79 -82.12
N ASN A 81 27.89 36.88 -81.39
CA ASN A 81 29.22 37.20 -80.87
C ASN A 81 29.31 36.90 -79.36
N LYS A 82 29.90 35.75 -79.02
CA LYS A 82 30.10 35.28 -77.64
C LYS A 82 30.99 36.18 -76.75
N ASN A 83 31.64 37.20 -77.32
CA ASN A 83 32.52 38.09 -76.55
C ASN A 83 31.80 39.32 -75.99
N ASN A 84 30.56 39.60 -76.42
CA ASN A 84 29.78 40.76 -75.98
C ASN A 84 28.27 40.54 -76.00
N ASP A 85 27.82 39.28 -76.12
CA ASP A 85 26.43 38.82 -76.10
C ASP A 85 25.48 39.65 -76.99
N THR A 86 25.93 39.91 -78.22
CA THR A 86 25.13 40.57 -79.27
C THR A 86 25.19 39.85 -80.60
N PHE A 87 24.13 40.01 -81.38
CA PHE A 87 24.10 39.60 -82.79
C PHE A 87 24.67 40.69 -83.70
N THR A 88 25.25 40.25 -84.82
CA THR A 88 25.43 41.05 -86.03
C THR A 88 24.50 40.54 -87.12
N ALA A 89 23.65 41.43 -87.63
CA ALA A 89 22.79 41.18 -88.78
C ALA A 89 23.51 41.59 -90.07
N THR A 90 23.60 40.69 -91.05
CA THR A 90 24.08 41.00 -92.41
C THR A 90 22.92 40.88 -93.39
N LEU A 91 22.69 41.91 -94.19
CA LEU A 91 21.62 41.95 -95.19
C LEU A 91 22.12 41.38 -96.52
N ASP A 92 21.52 40.28 -96.99
CA ASP A 92 21.85 39.70 -98.29
C ASP A 92 21.10 40.43 -99.43
N VAL A 93 21.67 41.54 -99.85
CA VAL A 93 21.14 42.42 -100.89
C VAL A 93 21.57 41.96 -102.30
N LYS A 94 21.18 40.74 -102.67
CA LYS A 94 21.58 40.02 -103.91
C LYS A 94 21.61 40.91 -105.15
N GLY A 95 22.82 41.31 -105.56
CA GLY A 95 23.09 42.05 -106.80
C GLY A 95 22.45 43.44 -106.92
N LYS A 96 22.02 44.05 -105.80
CA LYS A 96 21.39 45.38 -105.79
C LYS A 96 22.20 46.33 -104.94
N GLU A 97 22.74 47.37 -105.56
CA GLU A 97 23.52 48.38 -104.86
C GLU A 97 22.65 49.13 -103.85
N CYS A 98 23.27 49.56 -102.74
CA CYS A 98 22.63 50.30 -101.66
C CYS A 98 23.59 51.44 -101.34
N GLU A 99 23.16 52.66 -101.60
CA GLU A 99 23.98 53.86 -101.44
C GLU A 99 23.43 54.72 -100.29
N PRO A 100 24.29 55.35 -99.48
CA PRO A 100 23.86 56.22 -98.40
C PRO A 100 23.25 57.54 -98.93
N PRO A 101 22.37 58.21 -98.14
CA PRO A 101 22.01 57.89 -96.77
C PRO A 101 20.83 56.89 -96.62
N GLY A 102 20.99 55.94 -95.70
CA GLY A 102 19.90 55.07 -95.21
C GLY A 102 20.28 53.59 -95.04
N CYS A 103 21.00 53.01 -96.02
CA CYS A 103 21.22 51.57 -96.13
C CYS A 103 22.65 51.14 -95.75
N GLU A 104 22.86 50.62 -94.54
CA GLU A 104 24.10 49.90 -94.17
C GLU A 104 23.93 48.40 -94.48
N LYS A 105 24.97 47.70 -94.96
CA LYS A 105 24.89 46.24 -95.24
C LYS A 105 25.05 45.35 -93.99
N GLN A 106 25.62 45.87 -92.91
CA GLN A 106 25.79 45.17 -91.64
C GLN A 106 25.37 46.07 -90.47
N HIS A 107 24.59 45.53 -89.55
CA HIS A 107 24.29 46.18 -88.28
C HIS A 107 24.79 45.31 -87.13
N ARG A 108 25.70 45.87 -86.32
CA ARG A 108 26.40 45.19 -85.22
C ARG A 108 25.83 45.63 -83.87
N GLY A 109 26.08 44.86 -82.81
CA GLY A 109 25.68 45.22 -81.45
C GLY A 109 24.17 45.12 -81.21
N LEU A 110 23.48 44.20 -81.89
CA LEU A 110 22.04 44.00 -81.73
C LEU A 110 21.76 43.07 -80.53
N PRO A 111 20.94 43.45 -79.53
CA PRO A 111 20.59 42.58 -78.41
C PRO A 111 19.68 41.43 -78.87
N ALA A 112 19.79 40.27 -78.22
CA ALA A 112 18.90 39.13 -78.42
C ALA A 112 17.42 39.53 -78.19
N CYS A 113 16.50 38.97 -78.98
CA CYS A 113 15.08 39.36 -79.03
C CYS A 113 14.81 40.87 -79.29
N GLY A 114 15.82 41.64 -79.68
CA GLY A 114 15.69 43.03 -80.08
C GLY A 114 14.99 43.18 -81.43
N ALA A 115 14.32 44.33 -81.63
CA ALA A 115 13.76 44.72 -82.91
C ALA A 115 14.34 46.06 -83.38
N LYS A 116 15.08 46.08 -84.50
CA LYS A 116 15.62 47.31 -85.09
C LYS A 116 14.96 47.60 -86.45
N ALA A 117 14.24 48.71 -86.55
CA ALA A 117 13.78 49.21 -87.83
C ALA A 117 14.93 49.89 -88.59
N ILE A 118 15.06 49.61 -89.88
CA ILE A 118 16.06 50.17 -90.79
C ILE A 118 15.37 50.58 -92.10
N ASN A 119 15.86 51.64 -92.75
CA ASN A 119 15.22 52.17 -93.97
C ASN A 119 16.09 51.90 -95.20
N ILE A 120 15.71 50.90 -95.98
CA ILE A 120 16.39 50.50 -97.21
C ILE A 120 15.92 51.41 -98.36
N SER A 121 16.73 52.42 -98.67
CA SER A 121 16.52 53.42 -99.72
C SER A 121 17.34 53.10 -100.98
N HIS A 122 16.82 53.50 -102.16
CA HIS A 122 17.58 53.52 -103.41
C HIS A 122 16.95 54.53 -104.39
N PRO A 123 17.72 55.32 -105.16
CA PRO A 123 17.22 56.26 -106.17
C PRO A 123 16.30 55.74 -107.30
N SER A 124 15.87 54.46 -107.28
CA SER A 124 15.00 53.86 -108.30
C SER A 124 13.68 53.27 -107.75
N CYS A 125 13.37 53.48 -106.46
CA CYS A 125 12.13 53.06 -105.83
C CYS A 125 11.74 54.05 -104.73
N GLU A 126 10.44 54.26 -104.51
CA GLU A 126 9.91 55.12 -103.45
C GLU A 126 8.57 54.56 -102.94
N PRO A 127 8.20 54.79 -101.66
CA PRO A 127 9.07 55.27 -100.58
C PRO A 127 10.13 54.21 -100.17
N PRO A 128 11.14 54.58 -99.36
CA PRO A 128 12.10 53.62 -98.78
C PRO A 128 11.42 52.47 -98.02
N LEU A 129 12.02 51.29 -98.06
CA LEU A 129 11.50 50.13 -97.34
C LEU A 129 11.93 50.18 -95.87
N ALA A 130 10.98 50.45 -94.97
CA ALA A 130 11.15 50.17 -93.55
C ALA A 130 11.18 48.64 -93.34
N TYR A 131 12.38 48.08 -93.15
CA TYR A 131 12.60 46.68 -92.84
C TYR A 131 12.80 46.52 -91.33
N ARG A 132 12.17 45.53 -90.70
CA ARG A 132 12.32 45.24 -89.26
C ARG A 132 13.25 44.06 -89.07
N LEU A 133 14.43 44.30 -88.53
CA LEU A 133 15.32 43.24 -88.06
C LEU A 133 14.74 42.65 -86.77
N GLU A 134 14.21 41.43 -86.83
CA GLU A 134 13.83 40.64 -85.65
C GLU A 134 14.99 39.72 -85.26
N VAL A 135 15.67 40.06 -84.15
CA VAL A 135 16.89 39.38 -83.71
C VAL A 135 16.53 38.06 -82.98
N PRO A 136 17.27 36.95 -83.19
CA PRO A 136 17.00 35.69 -82.50
C PRO A 136 17.22 35.75 -80.97
N PRO A 137 16.77 34.73 -80.20
CA PRO A 137 17.08 34.60 -78.77
C PRO A 137 18.53 34.19 -78.55
N ASP A 138 19.03 34.33 -77.32
CA ASP A 138 20.40 33.96 -76.94
C ASP A 138 20.58 32.42 -77.00
N PRO A 139 21.52 31.89 -77.81
CA PRO A 139 21.82 30.46 -77.86
C PRO A 139 22.22 29.82 -76.52
N ASN A 140 22.69 30.61 -75.54
CA ASN A 140 23.09 30.14 -74.21
C ASN A 140 21.90 29.84 -73.27
N GLN A 141 20.68 30.32 -73.59
CA GLN A 141 19.48 30.09 -72.76
C GLN A 141 18.95 28.65 -72.83
N PHE A 142 19.39 27.86 -73.82
CA PHE A 142 18.91 26.51 -74.10
C PHE A 142 19.84 25.44 -73.53
N GLU A 143 19.34 24.57 -72.64
CA GLU A 143 20.10 23.42 -72.08
C GLU A 143 19.37 22.08 -72.31
N LEU A 144 20.10 21.06 -72.78
CA LEU A 144 19.58 19.73 -73.06
C LEU A 144 19.64 18.81 -71.82
N ILE A 145 18.51 18.60 -71.13
CA ILE A 145 18.39 17.80 -69.89
C ILE A 145 17.96 16.33 -70.15
N ASP A 146 18.29 15.42 -69.22
CA ASP A 146 17.70 14.07 -69.17
C ASP A 146 16.41 14.16 -68.34
N CYS A 147 15.28 13.72 -68.89
CA CYS A 147 13.96 13.82 -68.29
C CYS A 147 13.29 12.47 -67.98
N VAL A 148 14.03 11.36 -68.03
CA VAL A 148 13.40 10.03 -67.96
C VAL A 148 12.84 9.72 -66.57
N GLU A 149 11.61 9.23 -66.49
CA GLU A 149 11.06 8.71 -65.23
C GLU A 149 11.97 7.60 -64.68
N PRO A 150 12.41 7.66 -63.41
CA PRO A 150 13.31 6.67 -62.83
C PRO A 150 12.82 5.22 -62.92
N LYS A 151 11.49 5.01 -63.01
CA LYS A 151 10.87 3.69 -63.24
C LYS A 151 11.19 3.14 -64.63
N GLU A 152 10.94 3.92 -65.69
CA GLU A 152 11.17 3.51 -67.08
C GLU A 152 12.63 3.58 -67.52
N ALA A 153 13.51 4.21 -66.73
CA ALA A 153 14.92 4.47 -67.09
C ALA A 153 15.75 3.23 -67.53
N ASN A 154 15.30 2.01 -67.27
CA ASN A 154 15.95 0.78 -67.76
C ASN A 154 15.63 0.44 -69.23
N THR A 155 14.56 1.00 -69.79
CA THR A 155 14.06 0.69 -71.14
C THR A 155 13.59 1.93 -71.91
N SER A 156 13.68 3.11 -71.31
CA SER A 156 13.38 4.41 -71.93
C SER A 156 14.53 5.41 -71.73
N LEU A 157 14.64 6.39 -72.63
CA LEU A 157 15.35 7.65 -72.43
C LEU A 157 14.39 8.81 -72.75
N CYS A 158 14.61 9.95 -72.11
CA CYS A 158 13.91 11.20 -72.40
C CYS A 158 14.93 12.33 -72.45
N LEU A 159 14.87 13.16 -73.49
CA LEU A 159 15.63 14.40 -73.58
C LEU A 159 14.68 15.56 -73.74
N ARG A 160 14.98 16.67 -73.05
CA ARG A 160 14.21 17.91 -73.14
C ARG A 160 15.12 19.12 -73.22
N TRP A 161 14.74 20.10 -74.02
CA TRP A 161 15.32 21.45 -73.94
C TRP A 161 14.66 22.22 -72.80
N GLN A 162 15.47 22.61 -71.83
CA GLN A 162 15.06 23.52 -70.76
C GLN A 162 15.59 24.92 -71.10
N ASN A 163 14.66 25.87 -71.22
CA ASN A 163 14.97 27.27 -71.48
C ASN A 163 15.08 28.01 -70.14
N LYS A 164 16.19 28.71 -69.91
CA LYS A 164 16.45 29.41 -68.64
C LYS A 164 15.78 30.77 -68.62
N ASP A 165 14.70 30.88 -67.84
CA ASP A 165 13.96 32.08 -67.44
C ASP A 165 13.97 33.24 -68.46
N PHE A 166 13.06 33.15 -69.44
CA PHE A 166 12.61 34.27 -70.29
C PHE A 166 11.91 35.36 -69.45
N SER A 167 12.71 36.06 -68.66
CA SER A 167 12.31 37.10 -67.73
C SER A 167 12.64 38.49 -68.31
N PHE A 168 11.78 39.48 -68.04
CA PHE A 168 11.89 40.87 -68.51
C PHE A 168 11.71 41.14 -70.03
N GLY A 169 10.54 40.77 -70.56
CA GLY A 169 9.76 41.70 -71.40
C GLY A 169 10.17 41.93 -72.86
N GLN A 170 11.31 41.41 -73.34
CA GLN A 170 11.62 41.35 -74.77
C GLN A 170 11.22 39.99 -75.36
N MET A 171 9.99 39.91 -75.86
CA MET A 171 9.46 38.71 -76.50
C MET A 171 10.16 38.41 -77.84
N CYS A 172 10.97 37.35 -77.86
CA CYS A 172 11.06 36.52 -79.06
C CYS A 172 9.75 35.77 -79.27
N ASP A 173 9.44 35.40 -80.52
CA ASP A 173 8.24 34.64 -80.85
C ASP A 173 8.54 33.13 -80.76
N GLU A 174 8.07 32.49 -79.68
CA GLU A 174 8.31 31.06 -79.42
C GLU A 174 7.83 30.15 -80.56
N ASN A 175 6.81 30.56 -81.33
CA ASN A 175 6.29 29.81 -82.48
C ASN A 175 7.29 29.71 -83.63
N LYS A 176 8.36 30.52 -83.62
CA LYS A 176 9.48 30.44 -84.58
C LYS A 176 10.57 29.47 -84.15
N ILE A 177 10.50 28.89 -82.95
CA ILE A 177 11.47 27.90 -82.44
C ILE A 177 11.11 26.50 -82.97
N GLU A 178 12.09 25.81 -83.56
CA GLU A 178 11.94 24.42 -84.01
C GLU A 178 13.04 23.56 -83.37
N TYR A 179 12.65 22.47 -82.71
CA TYR A 179 13.56 21.52 -82.09
C TYR A 179 13.72 20.27 -82.99
N LYS A 180 14.96 19.83 -83.18
CA LYS A 180 15.27 18.59 -83.91
C LYS A 180 16.08 17.65 -83.02
N PHE A 181 15.64 16.40 -82.89
CA PHE A 181 16.29 15.38 -82.07
C PHE A 181 16.73 14.20 -82.92
N GLN A 182 17.92 13.67 -82.63
CA GLN A 182 18.52 12.51 -83.28
C GLN A 182 19.19 11.64 -82.21
N CYS A 183 18.68 10.44 -81.98
CA CYS A 183 19.27 9.46 -81.05
C CYS A 183 19.34 8.10 -81.75
N ASP A 184 20.55 7.54 -81.88
CA ASP A 184 20.79 6.18 -82.38
C ASP A 184 19.94 5.80 -83.62
N GLY A 185 19.97 6.67 -84.64
CA GLY A 185 19.24 6.50 -85.90
C GLY A 185 17.73 6.85 -85.87
N ARG A 186 17.15 7.17 -84.72
CA ARG A 186 15.78 7.71 -84.60
C ARG A 186 15.79 9.23 -84.65
N TYR A 187 14.84 9.83 -85.36
CA TYR A 187 14.73 11.28 -85.58
C TYR A 187 13.34 11.79 -85.19
N GLN A 188 13.27 12.99 -84.60
CA GLN A 188 12.04 13.75 -84.42
C GLN A 188 12.29 15.21 -84.82
N ASN A 189 11.56 15.68 -85.83
CA ASN A 189 11.40 17.09 -86.15
C ASN A 189 9.96 17.46 -85.81
N ASP A 190 9.76 18.16 -84.69
CA ASP A 190 8.46 18.63 -84.21
C ASP A 190 8.70 19.91 -83.39
N SER A 191 7.67 20.73 -83.21
CA SER A 191 7.74 21.96 -82.39
C SER A 191 7.92 21.71 -80.88
N LYS A 192 7.99 20.44 -80.47
CA LYS A 192 8.07 20.02 -79.07
C LYS A 192 9.51 20.08 -78.56
N ASP A 193 9.65 20.67 -77.38
CA ASP A 193 10.91 20.73 -76.62
C ASP A 193 11.40 19.37 -76.08
N THR A 194 10.63 18.29 -76.24
CA THR A 194 10.83 16.99 -75.58
C THR A 194 10.82 15.82 -76.56
N PHE A 195 11.71 14.86 -76.34
CA PHE A 195 11.91 13.65 -77.15
C PHE A 195 12.06 12.41 -76.26
N GLU A 196 11.18 11.42 -76.45
CA GLU A 196 11.24 10.14 -75.74
C GLU A 196 11.59 8.99 -76.68
N VAL A 197 12.43 8.07 -76.20
CA VAL A 197 12.64 6.76 -76.86
C VAL A 197 12.37 5.65 -75.86
N ARG A 198 11.40 4.79 -76.16
CA ARG A 198 11.07 3.61 -75.36
C ARG A 198 11.49 2.31 -76.09
N ARG A 199 11.56 1.21 -75.33
CA ARG A 199 12.04 -0.13 -75.75
C ARG A 199 13.54 -0.14 -76.12
N LEU A 200 14.35 0.51 -75.30
CA LEU A 200 15.80 0.42 -75.28
C LEU A 200 16.25 -0.86 -74.54
N LYS A 201 17.52 -1.24 -74.70
CA LYS A 201 18.12 -2.30 -73.88
C LYS A 201 18.56 -1.73 -72.53
N PRO A 202 18.41 -2.46 -71.41
CA PRO A 202 19.00 -2.09 -70.12
C PRO A 202 20.53 -2.00 -70.14
N LYS A 203 21.11 -1.28 -69.17
CA LYS A 203 22.56 -1.11 -68.95
C LYS A 203 23.36 -0.78 -70.23
N THR A 204 22.80 0.04 -71.12
CA THR A 204 23.33 0.33 -72.46
C THR A 204 23.45 1.84 -72.68
N ASN A 205 24.58 2.30 -73.24
CA ASN A 205 24.82 3.71 -73.53
C ASN A 205 24.23 4.10 -74.88
N TYR A 206 23.35 5.12 -74.87
CA TYR A 206 22.76 5.72 -76.06
C TYR A 206 23.23 7.16 -76.21
N THR A 207 23.80 7.49 -77.37
CA THR A 207 24.25 8.86 -77.68
C THR A 207 23.25 9.55 -78.58
N CYS A 208 22.92 10.78 -78.18
CA CYS A 208 21.95 11.66 -78.79
C CYS A 208 22.59 12.99 -79.16
N SER A 209 22.01 13.62 -80.18
CA SER A 209 22.29 14.99 -80.61
C SER A 209 20.96 15.70 -80.79
N SER A 210 20.89 16.98 -80.43
CA SER A 210 19.72 17.81 -80.70
C SER A 210 20.13 19.22 -81.10
N GLN A 211 19.29 19.86 -81.90
CA GLN A 211 19.49 21.17 -82.48
C GLN A 211 18.25 22.04 -82.24
N VAL A 212 18.49 23.32 -81.95
CA VAL A 212 17.44 24.35 -81.84
C VAL A 212 17.60 25.31 -83.01
N PHE A 213 16.51 25.60 -83.70
CA PHE A 213 16.44 26.58 -84.77
C PHE A 213 15.47 27.71 -84.36
N TYR A 214 15.72 28.93 -84.84
CA TYR A 214 14.77 30.03 -84.78
C TYR A 214 14.58 30.61 -86.18
N ASN A 215 13.33 30.64 -86.65
CA ASN A 215 12.96 31.14 -87.98
C ASN A 215 13.79 30.49 -89.11
N GLN A 216 14.00 29.17 -89.01
CA GLN A 216 14.83 28.30 -89.86
C GLN A 216 16.36 28.47 -89.77
N GLN A 217 16.90 29.43 -89.00
CA GLN A 217 18.34 29.52 -88.72
C GLN A 217 18.73 28.71 -87.49
N LEU A 218 19.87 28.03 -87.51
CA LEU A 218 20.39 27.22 -86.38
C LEU A 218 20.89 28.14 -85.25
N LEU A 219 20.35 27.98 -84.04
CA LEU A 219 20.82 28.67 -82.84
C LEU A 219 21.93 27.90 -82.13
N THR A 220 21.65 26.63 -81.79
CA THR A 220 22.55 25.81 -80.96
C THR A 220 22.39 24.33 -81.27
N SER A 221 23.40 23.55 -80.92
CA SER A 221 23.45 22.09 -81.08
C SER A 221 24.16 21.50 -79.86
N GLN A 222 23.54 20.53 -79.19
CA GLN A 222 24.13 19.85 -78.02
C GLN A 222 24.01 18.33 -78.18
N ASN A 223 25.02 17.61 -77.70
CA ASN A 223 25.06 16.15 -77.70
C ASN A 223 25.07 15.63 -76.26
N LYS A 224 24.37 14.53 -76.01
CA LYS A 224 24.26 13.92 -74.67
C LYS A 224 24.25 12.39 -74.79
N THR A 225 24.99 11.73 -73.91
CA THR A 225 24.96 10.26 -73.77
C THR A 225 24.23 9.90 -72.49
N ILE A 226 23.28 8.97 -72.58
CA ILE A 226 22.50 8.45 -71.45
C ILE A 226 22.75 6.94 -71.37
N GLU A 227 23.13 6.44 -70.20
CA GLU A 227 23.09 5.01 -69.92
C GLU A 227 21.71 4.62 -69.39
N THR A 228 21.09 3.59 -69.99
CA THR A 228 19.89 2.99 -69.43
C THR A 228 20.20 2.24 -68.14
N ASP A 229 19.23 2.25 -67.24
CA ASP A 229 19.33 1.63 -65.92
C ASP A 229 19.29 0.08 -65.99
N PHE A 230 19.51 -0.59 -64.85
CA PHE A 230 19.50 -2.05 -64.75
C PHE A 230 18.13 -2.68 -65.05
N GLU A 231 18.14 -3.87 -65.67
CA GLU A 231 16.96 -4.73 -65.82
C GLU A 231 16.43 -5.16 -64.45
N GLU A 232 15.17 -5.57 -64.37
CA GLU A 232 14.66 -6.21 -63.15
C GLU A 232 15.26 -7.61 -62.96
N PRO A 233 15.81 -7.94 -61.76
CA PRO A 233 16.27 -9.29 -61.47
C PRO A 233 15.14 -10.30 -61.61
N LYS A 234 15.43 -11.47 -62.15
CA LYS A 234 14.47 -12.59 -62.14
C LYS A 234 14.22 -13.03 -60.70
N ALA A 235 13.03 -13.54 -60.44
CA ALA A 235 12.71 -14.15 -59.15
C ALA A 235 13.68 -15.31 -58.84
N PRO A 236 14.14 -15.46 -57.58
CA PRO A 236 14.87 -16.65 -57.13
C PRO A 236 14.06 -17.92 -57.40
N GLN A 237 14.74 -18.99 -57.82
CA GLN A 237 14.09 -20.24 -58.23
C GLN A 237 14.16 -21.30 -57.13
N ASN A 238 13.34 -22.35 -57.27
CA ASN A 238 13.36 -23.53 -56.39
C ASN A 238 13.28 -23.21 -54.88
N ILE A 239 12.55 -22.16 -54.48
CA ILE A 239 12.42 -21.83 -53.06
C ILE A 239 11.66 -22.95 -52.33
N THR A 240 12.29 -23.52 -51.29
CA THR A 240 11.65 -24.49 -50.39
C THR A 240 11.80 -24.05 -48.95
N CYS A 241 10.74 -24.22 -48.17
CA CYS A 241 10.65 -23.70 -46.81
C CYS A 241 9.99 -24.73 -45.91
N SER A 242 10.63 -25.09 -44.81
CA SER A 242 10.20 -26.18 -43.93
C SER A 242 10.47 -25.88 -42.46
N ALA A 243 9.71 -26.50 -41.56
CA ALA A 243 9.97 -26.42 -40.13
C ALA A 243 11.05 -27.42 -39.73
N LYS A 244 12.10 -26.91 -39.09
CA LYS A 244 13.21 -27.69 -38.53
C LYS A 244 12.91 -28.11 -37.09
N SER A 245 12.19 -27.27 -36.34
CA SER A 245 11.74 -27.57 -34.97
C SER A 245 10.38 -26.89 -34.68
N ALA A 246 10.04 -26.70 -33.40
CA ALA A 246 8.93 -25.84 -32.99
C ALA A 246 9.28 -24.34 -33.03
N THR A 247 10.58 -23.98 -33.04
CA THR A 247 11.08 -22.60 -32.98
C THR A 247 12.07 -22.27 -34.10
N GLU A 248 12.29 -23.21 -35.03
CA GLU A 248 13.21 -23.07 -36.16
C GLU A 248 12.57 -23.49 -37.49
N GLY A 249 12.94 -22.79 -38.56
CA GLY A 249 12.61 -23.13 -39.94
C GLY A 249 13.83 -22.99 -40.84
N LYS A 250 13.84 -23.70 -41.98
CA LYS A 250 14.90 -23.61 -42.99
C LYS A 250 14.30 -23.18 -44.32
N ILE A 251 14.96 -22.25 -44.99
CA ILE A 251 14.66 -21.79 -46.35
C ILE A 251 15.86 -22.09 -47.24
N THR A 252 15.63 -22.64 -48.43
CA THR A 252 16.65 -22.84 -49.47
C THR A 252 16.13 -22.32 -50.82
N TRP A 253 17.02 -21.85 -51.70
CA TRP A 253 16.69 -21.32 -53.02
C TRP A 253 17.86 -21.44 -54.01
N THR A 254 17.57 -21.27 -55.29
CA THR A 254 18.56 -21.11 -56.36
C THR A 254 18.63 -19.62 -56.77
N PRO A 255 19.82 -18.99 -56.77
CA PRO A 255 20.00 -17.62 -57.28
C PRO A 255 19.50 -17.42 -58.72
N PRO A 256 19.01 -16.21 -59.07
CA PRO A 256 18.58 -15.91 -60.44
C PRO A 256 19.75 -15.79 -61.42
N GLN A 257 19.43 -15.93 -62.71
CA GLN A 257 20.41 -16.02 -63.81
C GLN A 257 20.84 -14.66 -64.41
N ASN A 258 20.15 -13.56 -64.08
CA ASN A 258 20.56 -12.20 -64.45
C ASN A 258 21.06 -11.42 -63.22
N TYR A 259 21.79 -10.33 -63.46
CA TYR A 259 22.51 -9.59 -62.43
C TYR A 259 21.61 -9.02 -61.32
N PHE A 260 22.10 -9.11 -60.09
CA PHE A 260 21.51 -8.56 -58.87
C PHE A 260 22.64 -8.26 -57.86
N ASP A 261 22.42 -7.36 -56.91
CA ASP A 261 23.46 -6.91 -55.94
C ASP A 261 23.26 -7.46 -54.51
N ARG A 262 22.05 -7.87 -54.15
CA ARG A 262 21.73 -8.49 -52.83
C ARG A 262 20.43 -9.28 -52.88
N PHE A 263 20.23 -10.16 -51.89
CA PHE A 263 18.91 -10.65 -51.55
C PHE A 263 18.29 -9.87 -50.38
N SER A 264 16.97 -9.81 -50.34
CA SER A 264 16.18 -9.42 -49.16
C SER A 264 15.27 -10.59 -48.78
N LEU A 265 15.50 -11.19 -47.61
CA LEU A 265 14.69 -12.25 -47.03
C LEU A 265 13.82 -11.65 -45.92
N CYS A 266 12.52 -11.53 -46.18
CA CYS A 266 11.51 -11.08 -45.23
C CYS A 266 10.62 -12.25 -44.80
N TYR A 267 10.34 -12.40 -43.51
CA TYR A 267 9.37 -13.39 -43.01
C TYR A 267 8.37 -12.76 -42.04
N ARG A 268 7.13 -13.23 -42.09
CA ARG A 268 6.04 -12.79 -41.21
C ARG A 268 5.14 -13.94 -40.81
N ILE A 269 4.49 -13.81 -39.66
CA ILE A 269 3.22 -14.48 -39.41
C ILE A 269 2.21 -13.88 -40.41
N THR A 270 1.29 -14.67 -40.96
CA THR A 270 0.38 -14.26 -42.07
C THR A 270 -0.31 -12.90 -41.90
N SER A 271 -0.58 -12.45 -40.66
CA SER A 271 -1.22 -11.16 -40.35
C SER A 271 -0.28 -10.10 -39.72
N GLY A 272 1.04 -10.34 -39.69
CA GLY A 272 2.02 -9.54 -38.98
C GLY A 272 2.90 -8.62 -39.85
N LYS A 273 3.64 -7.71 -39.21
CA LYS A 273 4.72 -6.96 -39.86
C LYS A 273 5.87 -7.92 -40.25
N PRO A 274 6.49 -7.75 -41.43
CA PRO A 274 7.62 -8.57 -41.84
C PRO A 274 8.90 -8.21 -41.08
N ASN A 275 9.62 -9.21 -40.62
CA ASN A 275 11.01 -9.09 -40.20
C ASN A 275 11.90 -9.36 -41.41
N CYS A 276 12.74 -8.39 -41.80
CA CYS A 276 13.50 -8.41 -43.05
C CYS A 276 15.00 -8.40 -42.80
N THR A 277 15.72 -9.24 -43.55
CA THR A 277 17.18 -9.38 -43.49
C THR A 277 17.78 -9.30 -44.89
N THR A 278 18.82 -8.47 -45.05
CA THR A 278 19.61 -8.45 -46.30
C THR A 278 20.60 -9.60 -46.28
N LEU A 279 20.70 -10.37 -47.36
CA LEU A 279 21.63 -11.49 -47.52
C LEU A 279 22.54 -11.27 -48.73
N ASP A 280 23.75 -11.82 -48.67
CA ASP A 280 24.76 -11.76 -49.74
C ASP A 280 24.36 -12.62 -50.96
N THR A 281 24.83 -12.23 -52.15
CA THR A 281 24.48 -12.86 -53.44
C THR A 281 24.90 -14.33 -53.54
N ASN A 282 25.90 -14.74 -52.76
CA ASN A 282 26.41 -16.11 -52.70
C ASN A 282 25.55 -17.07 -51.85
N GLN A 283 24.53 -16.57 -51.12
CA GLN A 283 23.71 -17.41 -50.26
C GLN A 283 22.60 -18.14 -51.04
N SER A 284 22.43 -19.42 -50.73
CA SER A 284 21.38 -20.32 -51.27
C SER A 284 20.55 -21.00 -50.17
N GLU A 285 20.89 -20.81 -48.90
CA GLU A 285 20.10 -21.27 -47.77
C GLU A 285 20.18 -20.35 -46.55
N ARG A 286 19.15 -20.41 -45.71
CA ARG A 286 19.05 -19.67 -44.45
C ARG A 286 18.19 -20.42 -43.44
N ASP A 287 18.74 -20.66 -42.26
CA ASP A 287 17.97 -21.04 -41.07
C ASP A 287 17.38 -19.77 -40.40
N LEU A 288 16.14 -19.89 -39.93
CA LEU A 288 15.44 -18.94 -39.07
C LEU A 288 15.30 -19.55 -37.67
N HIS A 289 15.57 -18.74 -36.65
CA HIS A 289 15.46 -19.10 -35.24
C HIS A 289 14.46 -18.18 -34.52
N HIS A 290 14.11 -18.52 -33.28
CA HIS A 290 13.18 -17.76 -32.42
C HIS A 290 11.76 -17.59 -33.03
N LEU A 291 11.32 -18.56 -33.83
CA LEU A 291 9.95 -18.62 -34.34
C LEU A 291 8.97 -19.07 -33.24
N THR A 292 7.70 -18.68 -33.34
CA THR A 292 6.65 -19.12 -32.41
C THR A 292 6.12 -20.50 -32.81
N PRO A 293 5.88 -21.44 -31.84
CA PRO A 293 5.37 -22.78 -32.15
C PRO A 293 4.02 -22.82 -32.86
N PHE A 294 3.78 -23.90 -33.62
CA PHE A 294 2.56 -24.17 -34.39
C PHE A 294 2.03 -22.99 -35.27
N THR A 295 2.88 -22.02 -35.60
CA THR A 295 2.51 -20.78 -36.30
C THR A 295 2.78 -20.89 -37.79
N ASP A 296 1.86 -20.37 -38.61
CA ASP A 296 2.00 -20.31 -40.07
C ASP A 296 2.78 -19.04 -40.48
N TYR A 297 3.95 -19.27 -41.05
CA TYR A 297 4.85 -18.24 -41.56
C TYR A 297 4.77 -18.14 -43.08
N GLU A 298 4.72 -16.91 -43.57
CA GLU A 298 4.91 -16.53 -44.96
C GLU A 298 6.28 -15.87 -45.10
N VAL A 299 7.08 -16.34 -46.05
CA VAL A 299 8.40 -15.80 -46.35
C VAL A 299 8.41 -15.27 -47.77
N LEU A 300 8.97 -14.07 -47.93
CA LEU A 300 9.20 -13.35 -49.17
C LEU A 300 10.71 -13.21 -49.37
N LEU A 301 11.24 -13.81 -50.43
CA LEU A 301 12.62 -13.63 -50.85
C LEU A 301 12.64 -12.78 -52.13
N GLN A 302 13.47 -11.73 -52.14
CA GLN A 302 13.62 -10.81 -53.27
C GLN A 302 15.09 -10.79 -53.71
N ALA A 303 15.36 -10.92 -55.01
CA ALA A 303 16.66 -10.55 -55.58
C ALA A 303 16.59 -9.09 -56.02
N CYS A 304 17.50 -8.23 -55.54
CA CYS A 304 17.42 -6.78 -55.74
C CYS A 304 18.61 -6.27 -56.55
N VAL A 305 18.40 -5.20 -57.34
CA VAL A 305 19.47 -4.43 -57.97
C VAL A 305 19.22 -2.93 -57.78
N THR A 306 20.30 -2.18 -57.55
CA THR A 306 20.28 -0.74 -57.24
C THR A 306 20.68 0.07 -58.47
N GLY A 307 19.69 0.71 -59.08
CA GLY A 307 19.85 1.63 -60.20
C GLY A 307 19.53 3.09 -59.83
N LYS A 308 18.96 3.84 -60.79
CA LYS A 308 18.20 5.08 -60.48
C LYS A 308 17.01 4.78 -59.55
N ILE A 309 16.52 3.54 -59.53
CA ILE A 309 15.65 2.96 -58.49
C ILE A 309 16.11 1.54 -58.11
N VAL A 310 15.63 1.02 -56.98
CA VAL A 310 15.75 -0.41 -56.67
C VAL A 310 14.67 -1.19 -57.44
N ARG A 311 15.07 -2.21 -58.20
CA ARG A 311 14.18 -3.19 -58.85
C ARG A 311 14.36 -4.57 -58.22
N SER A 312 13.32 -5.40 -58.14
CA SER A 312 13.45 -6.71 -57.49
C SER A 312 12.44 -7.77 -57.92
N GLY A 313 12.92 -8.85 -58.54
CA GLY A 313 12.14 -10.08 -58.70
C GLY A 313 11.96 -10.79 -57.36
N ASN A 314 10.72 -11.18 -57.04
CA ASN A 314 10.36 -11.77 -55.77
C ASN A 314 9.74 -13.17 -55.89
N VAL A 315 9.81 -13.94 -54.81
CA VAL A 315 9.18 -15.25 -54.69
C VAL A 315 8.72 -15.47 -53.24
N THR A 316 7.60 -16.17 -53.05
CA THR A 316 7.05 -16.44 -51.72
C THR A 316 6.88 -17.93 -51.45
N CYS A 317 7.13 -18.34 -50.21
CA CYS A 317 6.82 -19.67 -49.69
C CYS A 317 6.06 -19.57 -48.36
N LYS A 318 5.46 -20.68 -47.92
CA LYS A 318 4.79 -20.78 -46.62
C LYS A 318 5.17 -22.08 -45.92
N PHE A 319 5.34 -22.03 -44.60
CA PHE A 319 5.56 -23.20 -43.76
C PHE A 319 4.95 -22.99 -42.37
N LYS A 320 4.69 -24.08 -41.65
CA LYS A 320 4.17 -24.06 -40.28
C LYS A 320 5.17 -24.71 -39.34
N THR A 321 5.60 -24.00 -38.30
CA THR A 321 6.49 -24.55 -37.25
C THR A 321 5.85 -25.74 -36.54
N ASN A 322 6.64 -26.66 -36.00
CA ASN A 322 6.09 -27.81 -35.29
C ASN A 322 5.33 -27.41 -34.00
N ALA A 323 4.38 -28.26 -33.59
CA ALA A 323 3.75 -28.15 -32.28
C ALA A 323 4.72 -28.55 -31.15
N THR A 324 4.49 -28.00 -29.95
CA THR A 324 5.19 -28.36 -28.70
C THR A 324 4.20 -28.37 -27.53
N LYS A 325 4.66 -28.49 -26.28
CA LYS A 325 3.80 -28.42 -25.09
C LYS A 325 3.07 -27.06 -25.00
N PRO A 326 1.77 -27.05 -24.66
CA PRO A 326 1.07 -25.80 -24.33
C PRO A 326 1.58 -25.24 -22.99
N SER A 327 1.35 -23.95 -22.75
CA SER A 327 1.54 -23.33 -21.43
C SER A 327 0.52 -23.88 -20.41
N LYS A 328 0.64 -23.46 -19.14
CA LYS A 328 -0.39 -23.75 -18.14
C LYS A 328 -1.72 -23.09 -18.49
N VAL A 329 -2.80 -23.61 -17.92
CA VAL A 329 -4.11 -22.95 -17.94
C VAL A 329 -4.10 -21.72 -17.03
N ASN A 330 -4.88 -20.69 -17.37
CA ASN A 330 -4.85 -19.41 -16.69
C ASN A 330 -6.12 -19.16 -15.88
N ASN A 331 -6.02 -18.39 -14.79
CA ASN A 331 -7.14 -18.10 -13.88
C ASN A 331 -7.96 -19.36 -13.52
N LEU A 332 -7.28 -20.45 -13.11
CA LEU A 332 -7.95 -21.63 -12.59
C LEU A 332 -8.66 -21.28 -11.28
N ASN A 333 -9.98 -21.48 -11.24
CA ASN A 333 -10.83 -21.20 -10.10
C ASN A 333 -11.80 -22.36 -9.88
N ALA A 334 -12.05 -22.72 -8.62
CA ALA A 334 -13.09 -23.65 -8.22
C ALA A 334 -14.03 -22.94 -7.24
N SER A 335 -15.32 -22.86 -7.58
CA SER A 335 -16.31 -22.19 -6.73
C SER A 335 -17.51 -23.10 -6.43
N ARG A 336 -17.89 -23.17 -5.15
CA ARG A 336 -19.07 -23.90 -4.70
C ARG A 336 -20.36 -23.24 -5.23
N THR A 337 -21.07 -23.95 -6.11
CA THR A 337 -22.33 -23.51 -6.74
C THR A 337 -23.59 -24.02 -6.02
N LYS A 338 -23.48 -25.13 -5.28
CA LYS A 338 -24.50 -25.68 -4.38
C LYS A 338 -23.80 -26.32 -3.18
N GLU A 339 -24.55 -26.67 -2.15
CA GLU A 339 -24.03 -27.29 -0.92
C GLU A 339 -23.07 -28.48 -1.20
N ASN A 340 -23.39 -29.31 -2.21
CA ASN A 340 -22.59 -30.44 -2.70
C ASN A 340 -22.17 -30.34 -4.19
N SER A 341 -22.12 -29.13 -4.76
CA SER A 341 -21.68 -28.92 -6.14
C SER A 341 -20.62 -27.82 -6.27
N ILE A 342 -19.56 -28.10 -7.01
CA ILE A 342 -18.46 -27.16 -7.29
C ILE A 342 -18.33 -26.99 -8.81
N GLU A 343 -18.18 -25.76 -9.28
CA GLU A 343 -17.84 -25.44 -10.66
C GLU A 343 -16.37 -25.06 -10.76
N VAL A 344 -15.58 -25.90 -11.44
CA VAL A 344 -14.19 -25.61 -11.78
C VAL A 344 -14.15 -24.95 -13.16
N ASN A 345 -13.59 -23.75 -13.24
CA ASN A 345 -13.44 -23.01 -14.50
C ASN A 345 -12.02 -22.47 -14.67
N CYS A 346 -11.60 -22.26 -15.92
CA CYS A 346 -10.34 -21.59 -16.24
C CYS A 346 -10.37 -20.91 -17.61
N LYS A 347 -9.41 -20.01 -17.85
CA LYS A 347 -9.15 -19.42 -19.16
C LYS A 347 -8.20 -20.31 -19.98
N PRO A 348 -8.24 -20.22 -21.33
CA PRO A 348 -7.28 -20.90 -22.18
C PRO A 348 -5.82 -20.56 -21.85
N PRO A 349 -4.87 -21.49 -22.11
CA PRO A 349 -3.45 -21.19 -22.05
C PRO A 349 -3.06 -20.09 -23.05
N ASP A 350 -2.20 -19.13 -22.64
CA ASP A 350 -1.70 -18.07 -23.54
C ASP A 350 -1.00 -18.63 -24.78
N GLN A 351 -0.32 -19.78 -24.62
CA GLN A 351 0.42 -20.44 -25.68
C GLN A 351 -0.10 -21.87 -25.87
N VAL A 352 -1.09 -22.01 -26.77
CA VAL A 352 -1.70 -23.29 -27.14
C VAL A 352 -0.70 -24.23 -27.85
N ASN A 353 0.28 -23.67 -28.57
CA ASN A 353 1.45 -24.36 -29.16
C ASN A 353 1.14 -25.61 -30.01
N GLY A 354 -0.09 -25.76 -30.51
CA GLY A 354 -0.57 -26.95 -31.23
C GLY A 354 -2.02 -26.79 -31.68
N PRO A 355 -2.63 -27.85 -32.26
CA PRO A 355 -4.06 -27.89 -32.58
C PRO A 355 -4.96 -27.60 -31.38
N LYS A 356 -6.19 -27.13 -31.64
CA LYS A 356 -7.22 -27.01 -30.59
C LYS A 356 -7.56 -28.41 -30.07
N GLY A 357 -7.17 -28.66 -28.82
CA GLY A 357 -7.48 -29.88 -28.08
C GLY A 357 -8.40 -29.64 -26.89
N ILE A 358 -8.19 -30.40 -25.82
CA ILE A 358 -9.12 -30.56 -24.70
C ILE A 358 -8.48 -30.27 -23.34
N TYR A 359 -9.31 -29.83 -22.40
CA TYR A 359 -8.97 -29.68 -20.99
C TYR A 359 -9.25 -30.99 -20.27
N HIS A 360 -8.35 -31.39 -19.39
CA HIS A 360 -8.49 -32.51 -18.47
C HIS A 360 -8.56 -31.98 -17.04
N LEU A 361 -9.45 -32.53 -16.23
CA LEU A 361 -9.59 -32.24 -14.81
C LEU A 361 -9.50 -33.55 -14.01
N GLU A 362 -8.56 -33.61 -13.09
CA GLU A 362 -8.46 -34.63 -12.04
C GLU A 362 -8.98 -34.06 -10.72
N VAL A 363 -9.80 -34.85 -10.01
CA VAL A 363 -10.40 -34.51 -8.72
C VAL A 363 -9.85 -35.45 -7.65
N ARG A 364 -9.18 -34.91 -6.62
CA ARG A 364 -8.60 -35.67 -5.50
C ARG A 364 -9.25 -35.31 -4.16
N ILE A 365 -9.18 -36.25 -3.21
CA ILE A 365 -9.36 -36.00 -1.78
C ILE A 365 -8.05 -36.41 -1.10
N GLY A 366 -7.30 -35.44 -0.56
CA GLY A 366 -5.93 -35.66 -0.12
C GLY A 366 -5.06 -36.23 -1.25
N THR A 367 -4.39 -37.35 -1.00
CA THR A 367 -3.55 -38.04 -2.00
C THR A 367 -4.32 -38.92 -2.99
N THR A 368 -5.62 -39.20 -2.75
CA THR A 368 -6.39 -40.18 -3.52
C THR A 368 -7.11 -39.52 -4.70
N SER A 369 -6.88 -40.01 -5.92
CA SER A 369 -7.64 -39.63 -7.12
C SER A 369 -9.03 -40.27 -7.12
N VAL A 370 -10.09 -39.48 -7.29
CA VAL A 370 -11.49 -39.90 -7.08
C VAL A 370 -12.33 -39.83 -8.35
N LYS A 371 -12.17 -38.78 -9.17
CA LYS A 371 -12.89 -38.62 -10.46
C LYS A 371 -12.00 -37.92 -11.48
N ASN A 372 -12.07 -38.34 -12.75
CA ASN A 372 -11.37 -37.72 -13.87
C ASN A 372 -12.37 -37.31 -14.96
N TYR A 373 -12.15 -36.15 -15.56
CA TYR A 373 -13.02 -35.54 -16.57
C TYR A 373 -12.20 -34.98 -17.74
N SER A 374 -12.80 -34.86 -18.91
CA SER A 374 -12.25 -34.10 -20.03
C SER A 374 -13.33 -33.39 -20.84
N LYS A 375 -13.03 -32.20 -21.37
CA LYS A 375 -13.95 -31.35 -22.14
C LYS A 375 -13.21 -30.48 -23.16
N SER A 376 -13.92 -30.03 -24.19
CA SER A 376 -13.45 -29.01 -25.15
C SER A 376 -13.30 -27.60 -24.57
N GLU A 377 -13.86 -27.35 -23.40
CA GLU A 377 -13.88 -26.08 -22.69
C GLU A 377 -13.57 -26.28 -21.20
N CYS A 378 -12.88 -25.32 -20.59
CA CYS A 378 -12.51 -25.38 -19.18
C CYS A 378 -13.68 -24.93 -18.28
N ARG A 379 -14.76 -25.72 -18.26
CA ARG A 379 -15.92 -25.51 -17.40
C ARG A 379 -16.51 -26.85 -16.94
N PHE A 380 -16.18 -27.25 -15.72
CA PHE A 380 -16.55 -28.52 -15.12
C PHE A 380 -17.46 -28.28 -13.92
N LEU A 381 -18.78 -28.41 -14.14
CA LEU A 381 -19.74 -28.52 -13.04
C LEU A 381 -19.67 -29.95 -12.48
N LEU A 382 -19.33 -30.05 -11.20
CA LEU A 382 -19.22 -31.29 -10.45
C LEU A 382 -20.35 -31.34 -9.44
N GLU A 383 -21.34 -32.19 -9.66
CA GLU A 383 -22.47 -32.39 -8.74
C GLU A 383 -22.33 -33.69 -7.96
N ASN A 384 -23.05 -33.76 -6.82
CA ASN A 384 -23.05 -34.92 -5.93
C ASN A 384 -21.65 -35.29 -5.44
N LEU A 385 -20.97 -34.27 -4.90
CA LEU A 385 -19.80 -34.43 -4.05
C LEU A 385 -20.24 -34.76 -2.61
N ASN A 386 -19.31 -35.23 -1.78
CA ASN A 386 -19.57 -35.43 -0.35
C ASN A 386 -19.66 -34.04 0.32
N TYR A 387 -20.56 -33.87 1.30
CA TYR A 387 -20.65 -32.64 2.10
C TYR A 387 -19.47 -32.53 3.08
N LEU A 388 -19.11 -31.31 3.50
CA LEU A 388 -17.99 -31.04 4.44
C LEU A 388 -16.68 -31.75 4.07
N THR A 389 -16.35 -31.75 2.78
CA THR A 389 -15.18 -32.43 2.22
C THR A 389 -14.40 -31.45 1.35
N GLU A 390 -13.10 -31.32 1.62
CA GLU A 390 -12.18 -30.57 0.76
C GLU A 390 -11.79 -31.41 -0.45
N TYR A 391 -11.76 -30.77 -1.63
CA TYR A 391 -11.36 -31.38 -2.88
C TYR A 391 -10.23 -30.58 -3.54
N THR A 392 -9.25 -31.29 -4.10
CA THR A 392 -8.20 -30.70 -4.94
C THR A 392 -8.50 -30.96 -6.40
N PHE A 393 -8.44 -29.92 -7.22
CA PHE A 393 -8.78 -29.91 -8.64
C PHE A 393 -7.53 -29.60 -9.46
N LEU A 394 -6.99 -30.61 -10.16
CA LEU A 394 -5.80 -30.47 -11.01
C LEU A 394 -6.23 -30.40 -12.48
N VAL A 395 -5.96 -29.27 -13.14
CA VAL A 395 -6.36 -29.03 -14.54
C VAL A 395 -5.14 -28.88 -15.43
N TYR A 396 -5.18 -29.53 -16.60
CA TYR A 396 -4.20 -29.30 -17.67
C TYR A 396 -4.88 -29.29 -19.05
N TYR A 397 -4.22 -28.65 -20.02
CA TYR A 397 -4.65 -28.63 -21.41
C TYR A 397 -3.81 -29.60 -22.25
N HIS A 398 -4.43 -30.34 -23.15
CA HIS A 398 -3.77 -31.27 -24.07
C HIS A 398 -4.06 -30.86 -25.52
N ASN A 399 -3.05 -30.34 -26.23
CA ASN A 399 -3.18 -29.75 -27.58
C ASN A 399 -3.20 -30.81 -28.71
N THR A 400 -3.92 -31.91 -28.46
CA THR A 400 -3.97 -33.17 -29.23
C THR A 400 -2.65 -33.93 -29.43
N LYS A 401 -1.48 -33.28 -29.26
CA LYS A 401 -0.15 -33.91 -29.41
C LYS A 401 0.68 -33.92 -28.11
N TYR A 402 0.50 -32.91 -27.25
CA TYR A 402 1.26 -32.77 -26.00
C TYR A 402 0.38 -32.29 -24.85
N ALA A 403 0.64 -32.82 -23.65
CA ALA A 403 0.11 -32.30 -22.40
C ALA A 403 0.90 -31.07 -21.95
N GLY A 404 0.19 -30.03 -21.51
CA GLY A 404 0.76 -28.94 -20.73
C GLY A 404 1.02 -29.35 -19.28
N PRO A 405 1.60 -28.44 -18.46
CA PRO A 405 1.70 -28.63 -17.02
C PRO A 405 0.30 -28.66 -16.36
N GLN A 406 0.21 -29.32 -15.20
CA GLN A 406 -0.96 -29.26 -14.33
C GLN A 406 -0.92 -28.00 -13.46
N GLU A 407 -2.03 -27.28 -13.39
CA GLU A 407 -2.31 -26.24 -12.40
C GLU A 407 -3.31 -26.80 -11.38
N SER A 408 -3.25 -26.39 -10.10
CA SER A 408 -4.11 -26.92 -9.04
C SER A 408 -4.80 -25.85 -8.21
N THR A 409 -6.06 -26.11 -7.84
CA THR A 409 -6.84 -25.29 -6.88
C THR A 409 -7.59 -26.21 -5.90
N THR A 410 -7.97 -25.69 -4.73
CA THR A 410 -8.78 -26.40 -3.72
C THR A 410 -10.08 -25.65 -3.47
N GLU A 411 -11.17 -26.39 -3.23
CA GLU A 411 -12.45 -25.82 -2.78
C GLU A 411 -13.22 -26.88 -1.97
N SER A 412 -13.98 -26.44 -0.97
CA SER A 412 -14.67 -27.29 -0.01
C SER A 412 -16.18 -27.26 -0.18
N THR A 413 -16.83 -28.40 -0.01
CA THR A 413 -18.29 -28.50 0.03
C THR A 413 -18.85 -28.04 1.39
N SER A 414 -20.04 -27.46 1.38
CA SER A 414 -20.69 -27.00 2.62
C SER A 414 -21.50 -28.13 3.28
N TYR A 415 -22.11 -27.86 4.43
CA TYR A 415 -23.14 -28.73 4.99
C TYR A 415 -24.44 -28.63 4.17
N ASN A 416 -25.27 -29.68 4.22
CA ASN A 416 -26.57 -29.67 3.55
C ASN A 416 -27.57 -28.80 4.33
N ALA A 417 -27.60 -27.50 4.03
CA ALA A 417 -28.50 -26.55 4.66
C ALA A 417 -29.97 -26.98 4.52
N LYS A 418 -30.39 -27.62 3.42
CA LYS A 418 -31.76 -28.10 3.23
C LYS A 418 -32.10 -29.34 4.04
N ALA A 419 -31.15 -30.25 4.26
CA ALA A 419 -31.34 -31.37 5.20
C ALA A 419 -31.40 -30.86 6.64
N VAL A 420 -30.57 -29.88 7.01
CA VAL A 420 -30.64 -29.22 8.33
C VAL A 420 -31.94 -28.44 8.48
N ILE A 421 -32.43 -27.73 7.45
CA ILE A 421 -33.74 -27.04 7.47
C ILE A 421 -34.89 -28.05 7.52
N ILE A 422 -34.84 -29.18 6.80
CA ILE A 422 -35.87 -30.23 6.91
C ILE A 422 -35.82 -30.90 8.29
N PHE A 423 -34.64 -31.08 8.89
CA PHE A 423 -34.49 -31.58 10.25
C PHE A 423 -34.93 -30.56 11.31
N LEU A 424 -34.69 -29.27 11.08
CA LEU A 424 -35.17 -28.17 11.92
C LEU A 424 -36.67 -27.93 11.75
N VAL A 425 -37.24 -28.08 10.56
CA VAL A 425 -38.69 -28.03 10.32
C VAL A 425 -39.37 -29.27 10.87
N PHE A 426 -38.75 -30.44 10.76
CA PHE A 426 -39.21 -31.65 11.45
C PHE A 426 -39.12 -31.46 12.98
N LEU A 427 -38.04 -30.90 13.52
CA LEU A 427 -37.93 -30.55 14.93
C LEU A 427 -38.94 -29.48 15.32
N ILE A 428 -39.19 -28.45 14.51
CA ILE A 428 -40.21 -27.42 14.76
C ILE A 428 -41.60 -28.03 14.71
N ILE A 429 -41.88 -28.97 13.81
CA ILE A 429 -43.16 -29.70 13.76
C ILE A 429 -43.28 -30.64 14.96
N VAL A 430 -42.23 -31.37 15.35
CA VAL A 430 -42.23 -32.26 16.52
C VAL A 430 -42.29 -31.46 17.82
N THR A 431 -41.60 -30.32 17.94
CA THR A 431 -41.69 -29.42 19.11
C THR A 431 -42.94 -28.56 19.08
N SER A 432 -43.58 -28.31 17.93
CA SER A 432 -44.90 -27.66 17.84
C SER A 432 -46.03 -28.65 18.10
N ILE A 433 -45.89 -29.92 17.73
CA ILE A 433 -46.81 -31.00 18.12
C ILE A 433 -46.61 -31.34 19.59
N ALA A 434 -45.37 -31.39 20.09
CA ALA A 434 -45.09 -31.51 21.52
C ALA A 434 -45.57 -30.28 22.28
N LEU A 435 -45.38 -29.06 21.77
CA LEU A 435 -45.96 -27.84 22.34
C LEU A 435 -47.47 -27.83 22.22
N LEU A 436 -48.11 -28.38 21.18
CA LEU A 436 -49.56 -28.49 21.12
C LEU A 436 -50.09 -29.58 22.05
N ILE A 437 -49.36 -30.68 22.27
CA ILE A 437 -49.69 -31.70 23.28
C ILE A 437 -49.44 -31.18 24.70
N VAL A 438 -48.40 -30.35 24.90
CA VAL A 438 -48.07 -29.68 26.16
C VAL A 438 -49.01 -28.52 26.42
N LEU A 439 -49.42 -27.74 25.41
CA LEU A 439 -50.44 -26.68 25.50
C LEU A 439 -51.84 -27.26 25.63
N TYR A 440 -52.13 -28.42 25.02
CA TYR A 440 -53.36 -29.19 25.26
C TYR A 440 -53.36 -29.80 26.67
N LYS A 441 -52.22 -30.31 27.17
CA LYS A 441 -52.06 -30.68 28.58
C LYS A 441 -52.16 -29.47 29.49
N ILE A 442 -51.59 -28.32 29.16
CA ILE A 442 -51.68 -27.07 29.92
C ILE A 442 -53.09 -26.49 29.83
N TYR A 443 -53.86 -26.78 28.78
CA TYR A 443 -55.27 -26.39 28.65
C TYR A 443 -56.18 -27.35 29.42
N ASP A 444 -55.93 -28.66 29.40
CA ASP A 444 -56.60 -29.64 30.26
C ASP A 444 -56.26 -29.42 31.74
N LEU A 445 -55.01 -29.09 32.06
CA LEU A 445 -54.57 -28.64 33.38
C LEU A 445 -55.21 -27.30 33.76
N HIS A 446 -55.18 -26.27 32.91
CA HIS A 446 -55.89 -25.01 33.19
C HIS A 446 -57.41 -25.20 33.31
N LYS A 447 -58.01 -26.14 32.59
CA LYS A 447 -59.42 -26.50 32.74
C LYS A 447 -59.70 -27.19 34.07
N LYS A 448 -58.76 -28.02 34.56
CA LYS A 448 -58.78 -28.64 35.91
C LYS A 448 -58.34 -27.70 37.04
N ARG A 449 -57.67 -26.59 36.71
CA ARG A 449 -57.17 -25.57 37.65
C ARG A 449 -58.09 -24.36 37.75
N SER A 450 -58.83 -24.05 36.68
CA SER A 450 -59.97 -23.13 36.71
C SER A 450 -61.11 -23.67 37.60
N SER A 451 -61.14 -24.98 37.86
CA SER A 451 -62.03 -25.61 38.85
C SER A 451 -61.46 -25.66 40.29
N ASN A 452 -60.20 -25.23 40.51
CA ASN A 452 -59.57 -25.12 41.83
C ASN A 452 -58.83 -23.78 41.95
N LEU A 453 -59.57 -22.73 42.32
CA LEU A 453 -58.95 -21.55 42.94
C LEU A 453 -58.62 -21.90 44.40
N ASP A 454 -57.50 -22.59 44.62
CA ASP A 454 -56.67 -22.49 45.82
C ASP A 454 -55.39 -23.34 45.66
N GLU A 455 -54.50 -23.22 46.64
CA GLU A 455 -53.21 -23.92 46.79
C GLU A 455 -52.05 -23.49 45.86
N GLN A 456 -50.84 -23.73 46.35
CA GLN A 456 -49.60 -23.08 45.92
C GLN A 456 -49.04 -23.65 44.61
N GLN A 457 -48.27 -22.83 43.88
CA GLN A 457 -47.50 -23.29 42.72
C GLN A 457 -46.01 -23.36 43.04
N GLU A 458 -45.53 -24.56 43.37
CA GLU A 458 -44.11 -24.86 43.24
C GLU A 458 -43.69 -24.75 41.75
N LEU A 459 -42.49 -24.22 41.53
CA LEU A 459 -41.80 -24.28 40.25
C LEU A 459 -40.83 -25.46 40.28
N VAL A 460 -40.68 -26.15 39.16
CA VAL A 460 -39.65 -27.19 39.03
C VAL A 460 -38.28 -26.53 39.21
N GLU A 461 -37.61 -26.82 40.32
CA GLU A 461 -36.26 -26.31 40.57
C GLU A 461 -35.32 -26.79 39.47
N ARG A 462 -34.65 -25.83 38.82
CA ARG A 462 -33.50 -26.12 37.99
C ARG A 462 -32.32 -26.22 38.94
N ASP A 463 -31.82 -27.43 39.13
CA ASP A 463 -30.69 -27.66 40.03
C ASP A 463 -29.39 -27.13 39.41
N ASP A 464 -29.14 -25.84 39.66
CA ASP A 464 -27.97 -25.09 39.18
C ASP A 464 -26.65 -25.69 39.70
N GLU A 465 -26.67 -26.45 40.81
CA GLU A 465 -25.47 -27.12 41.36
C GLU A 465 -25.10 -28.36 40.53
N LYS A 466 -26.07 -29.05 39.92
CA LYS A 466 -25.81 -30.17 38.98
C LYS A 466 -25.15 -29.76 37.66
N GLN A 467 -25.05 -28.46 37.35
CA GLN A 467 -24.34 -27.97 36.16
C GLN A 467 -22.81 -27.85 36.40
N LEU A 468 -22.38 -27.76 37.65
CA LEU A 468 -20.99 -27.49 38.00
C LEU A 468 -20.07 -28.68 37.71
N MET A 469 -18.92 -28.39 37.11
CA MET A 469 -17.81 -29.34 36.99
C MET A 469 -17.04 -29.46 38.31
N HIS A 470 -16.47 -30.64 38.56
CA HIS A 470 -15.44 -30.80 39.59
C HIS A 470 -14.08 -30.45 38.98
N VAL A 471 -13.58 -29.25 39.27
CA VAL A 471 -12.24 -28.78 38.87
C VAL A 471 -11.35 -28.80 40.11
N GLU A 472 -10.18 -29.42 40.02
CA GLU A 472 -9.22 -29.48 41.13
C GLU A 472 -8.40 -28.19 41.24
N PRO A 473 -8.08 -27.71 42.46
CA PRO A 473 -7.18 -26.58 42.67
C PRO A 473 -5.80 -26.82 42.04
N ILE A 474 -5.28 -25.82 41.36
CA ILE A 474 -4.04 -25.91 40.57
C ILE A 474 -2.86 -25.47 41.44
N HIS A 475 -1.90 -26.35 41.70
CA HIS A 475 -0.67 -26.00 42.42
C HIS A 475 0.27 -25.11 41.58
N ALA A 476 1.06 -24.28 42.27
CA ALA A 476 1.95 -23.27 41.70
C ALA A 476 2.99 -23.82 40.70
N ASP A 477 3.54 -24.99 40.99
CA ASP A 477 4.52 -25.71 40.16
C ASP A 477 3.95 -26.12 38.81
N VAL A 478 2.75 -26.71 38.80
CA VAL A 478 2.05 -27.17 37.59
C VAL A 478 1.16 -26.10 36.94
N LEU A 479 1.15 -24.87 37.47
CA LEU A 479 0.26 -23.79 37.01
C LEU A 479 0.51 -23.39 35.56
N LEU A 480 1.78 -23.23 35.16
CA LEU A 480 2.18 -22.90 33.79
C LEU A 480 1.80 -23.99 32.79
N GLU A 481 2.02 -25.26 33.14
CA GLU A 481 1.71 -26.40 32.27
C GLU A 481 0.21 -26.62 32.15
N THR A 482 -0.52 -26.47 33.27
CA THR A 482 -1.98 -26.52 33.30
C THR A 482 -2.59 -25.39 32.45
N TYR A 483 -2.06 -24.17 32.52
CA TYR A 483 -2.47 -23.06 31.66
C TYR A 483 -2.21 -23.38 30.18
N LYS A 484 -0.99 -23.81 29.81
CA LYS A 484 -0.66 -24.20 28.42
C LYS A 484 -1.61 -25.30 27.90
N ARG A 485 -1.89 -26.32 28.72
CA ARG A 485 -2.82 -27.41 28.40
C ARG A 485 -4.26 -26.92 28.23
N LYS A 486 -4.73 -25.97 29.05
CA LYS A 486 -6.09 -25.42 28.95
C LYS A 486 -6.26 -24.40 27.81
N MET A 487 -5.18 -23.72 27.40
CA MET A 487 -5.15 -22.83 26.23
C MET A 487 -5.08 -23.56 24.88
N ALA A 488 -4.66 -24.83 24.86
CA ALA A 488 -4.64 -25.63 23.65
C ALA A 488 -6.06 -25.81 23.07
N ASP A 489 -6.13 -26.18 21.79
CA ASP A 489 -7.38 -26.35 21.03
C ASP A 489 -8.33 -25.13 21.17
N GLU A 490 -7.83 -23.93 20.84
CA GLU A 490 -8.60 -22.67 20.92
C GLU A 490 -9.20 -22.41 22.31
N ALA A 491 -8.44 -22.70 23.37
CA ALA A 491 -8.85 -22.58 24.77
C ALA A 491 -10.10 -23.40 25.17
N ARG A 492 -10.50 -24.40 24.38
CA ARG A 492 -11.76 -25.18 24.57
C ARG A 492 -11.98 -25.75 25.97
N LEU A 493 -10.91 -26.02 26.74
CA LEU A 493 -11.02 -26.45 28.13
C LEU A 493 -11.40 -25.30 29.09
N PHE A 494 -10.86 -24.10 28.90
CA PHE A 494 -11.32 -22.91 29.62
C PHE A 494 -12.77 -22.55 29.25
N LEU A 495 -13.13 -22.64 27.97
CA LEU A 495 -14.51 -22.44 27.51
C LEU A 495 -15.48 -23.40 28.20
N ALA A 496 -15.14 -24.70 28.29
CA ALA A 496 -15.98 -25.71 28.93
C ALA A 496 -16.16 -25.45 30.43
N GLU A 497 -15.08 -25.14 31.16
CA GLU A 497 -15.16 -24.75 32.57
C GLU A 497 -16.04 -23.50 32.75
N PHE A 498 -15.78 -22.44 31.99
CA PHE A 498 -16.52 -21.18 32.07
C PHE A 498 -18.01 -21.33 31.76
N GLN A 499 -18.38 -22.20 30.80
CA GLN A 499 -19.77 -22.51 30.46
C GLN A 499 -20.48 -23.38 31.51
N SER A 500 -19.74 -24.22 32.27
CA SER A 500 -20.33 -25.01 33.35
C SER A 500 -20.82 -24.15 34.52
N ILE A 501 -20.21 -22.97 34.76
CA ILE A 501 -20.62 -22.05 35.82
C ILE A 501 -21.95 -21.37 35.43
N PRO A 502 -23.03 -21.49 36.23
CA PRO A 502 -24.28 -20.76 36.00
C PRO A 502 -24.08 -19.25 35.87
N ARG A 503 -24.92 -18.58 35.08
CA ARG A 503 -24.90 -17.10 34.94
C ARG A 503 -25.50 -16.39 36.16
N VAL A 504 -26.55 -16.99 36.72
CA VAL A 504 -27.29 -16.56 37.92
C VAL A 504 -27.64 -17.83 38.69
N PHE A 505 -27.57 -17.83 40.01
CA PHE A 505 -28.05 -18.93 40.84
C PHE A 505 -29.51 -18.65 41.23
N SER A 506 -30.44 -19.45 40.71
CA SER A 506 -31.89 -19.22 40.81
C SER A 506 -32.44 -19.24 42.24
N LYS A 507 -31.75 -19.94 43.15
CA LYS A 507 -32.08 -20.02 44.58
C LYS A 507 -31.91 -18.72 45.38
N PHE A 508 -31.22 -17.71 44.85
CA PHE A 508 -31.02 -16.43 45.53
C PHE A 508 -32.03 -15.38 45.07
N SER A 509 -32.67 -14.72 46.04
CA SER A 509 -33.73 -13.75 45.77
C SER A 509 -33.18 -12.41 45.27
N ILE A 510 -33.97 -11.71 44.46
CA ILE A 510 -33.67 -10.41 43.80
C ILE A 510 -34.89 -9.47 43.84
N LYS A 511 -35.70 -9.56 44.92
CA LYS A 511 -36.98 -8.87 45.07
C LYS A 511 -36.78 -7.37 45.27
N ASP A 512 -35.79 -6.96 46.07
CA ASP A 512 -35.57 -5.55 46.37
C ASP A 512 -35.14 -4.77 45.12
N ALA A 513 -34.24 -5.36 44.33
CA ALA A 513 -33.75 -4.80 43.07
C ALA A 513 -34.84 -4.67 41.98
N ARG A 514 -35.95 -5.38 42.12
CA ARG A 514 -37.10 -5.38 41.19
C ARG A 514 -38.27 -4.50 41.62
N LYS A 515 -38.28 -3.97 42.86
CA LYS A 515 -39.29 -2.99 43.32
C LYS A 515 -39.35 -1.81 42.33
N SER A 516 -40.55 -1.35 41.97
CA SER A 516 -40.76 -0.35 40.90
C SER A 516 -39.93 0.93 41.09
N PHE A 517 -39.89 1.46 42.31
CA PHE A 517 -39.10 2.64 42.67
C PHE A 517 -37.57 2.42 42.66
N ASN A 518 -37.10 1.17 42.67
CA ASN A 518 -35.67 0.82 42.56
C ASN A 518 -35.22 0.57 41.12
N GLN A 519 -36.14 0.36 40.16
CA GLN A 519 -35.77 -0.01 38.79
C GLN A 519 -34.91 1.05 38.09
N ASN A 520 -35.23 2.34 38.30
CA ASN A 520 -34.44 3.45 37.74
C ASN A 520 -33.03 3.56 38.35
N LYS A 521 -32.82 3.05 39.57
CA LYS A 521 -31.49 3.01 40.20
C LYS A 521 -30.56 1.95 39.61
N ASN A 522 -31.05 1.10 38.70
CA ASN A 522 -30.24 0.11 37.98
C ASN A 522 -29.76 0.66 36.62
N ARG A 523 -28.49 0.42 36.26
CA ARG A 523 -27.93 0.71 34.93
C ARG A 523 -28.29 -0.37 33.89
N TYR A 524 -28.54 -1.60 34.32
CA TYR A 524 -28.97 -2.74 33.50
C TYR A 524 -30.08 -3.54 34.20
N VAL A 525 -31.08 -4.00 33.44
CA VAL A 525 -32.27 -4.68 33.98
C VAL A 525 -32.02 -6.14 34.39
N ASP A 526 -30.97 -6.75 33.85
CA ASP A 526 -30.54 -8.13 34.08
C ASP A 526 -29.40 -8.26 35.10
N ILE A 527 -28.68 -7.16 35.40
CA ILE A 527 -27.59 -7.13 36.38
C ILE A 527 -28.08 -6.55 37.71
N LEU A 528 -28.64 -7.43 38.55
CA LEU A 528 -29.26 -7.07 39.83
C LEU A 528 -28.52 -7.74 41.01
N PRO A 529 -28.35 -7.07 42.16
CA PRO A 529 -27.77 -7.68 43.36
C PRO A 529 -28.75 -8.70 43.96
N TYR A 530 -28.22 -9.74 44.63
CA TYR A 530 -29.05 -10.64 45.44
C TYR A 530 -29.44 -9.97 46.77
N ASP A 531 -30.68 -10.20 47.22
CA ASP A 531 -31.23 -9.56 48.42
C ASP A 531 -30.43 -9.87 49.70
N TYR A 532 -29.76 -11.02 49.77
CA TYR A 532 -29.09 -11.51 51.00
C TYR A 532 -27.75 -10.85 51.31
N ASN A 533 -27.12 -10.21 50.33
CA ASN A 533 -25.81 -9.55 50.47
C ASN A 533 -25.70 -8.25 49.64
N ARG A 534 -26.82 -7.67 49.19
CA ARG A 534 -26.82 -6.31 48.67
C ARG A 534 -26.29 -5.34 49.74
N VAL A 535 -25.67 -4.25 49.29
CA VAL A 535 -25.37 -3.16 50.21
C VAL A 535 -26.69 -2.43 50.53
N GLU A 536 -26.94 -2.21 51.80
CA GLU A 536 -28.08 -1.41 52.27
C GLU A 536 -27.58 -0.01 52.62
N LEU A 537 -28.37 1.01 52.30
CA LEU A 537 -28.18 2.38 52.76
C LEU A 537 -29.20 2.70 53.85
N SER A 538 -28.92 3.71 54.67
CA SER A 538 -29.84 4.19 55.69
C SER A 538 -31.13 4.74 55.07
N ASP A 539 -32.28 4.42 55.67
CA ASP A 539 -33.58 4.92 55.20
C ASP A 539 -33.70 6.44 55.32
N ILE A 540 -34.21 7.08 54.27
CA ILE A 540 -34.55 8.51 54.24
C ILE A 540 -36.08 8.65 54.33
N ASN A 541 -36.54 9.34 55.37
CA ASN A 541 -37.97 9.60 55.61
C ASN A 541 -38.64 10.22 54.38
N GLY A 542 -39.56 9.47 53.76
CA GLY A 542 -40.33 9.91 52.59
C GLY A 542 -39.94 9.22 51.28
N ASP A 543 -38.75 8.61 51.17
CA ASP A 543 -38.34 7.82 49.99
C ASP A 543 -38.30 6.32 50.32
N ALA A 544 -39.25 5.57 49.75
CA ALA A 544 -39.35 4.12 49.90
C ALA A 544 -38.23 3.32 49.20
N GLY A 545 -37.46 3.94 48.29
CA GLY A 545 -36.30 3.36 47.61
C GLY A 545 -34.95 3.81 48.18
N SER A 546 -34.94 4.55 49.30
CA SER A 546 -33.74 5.19 49.84
C SER A 546 -32.70 4.19 50.38
N ASN A 547 -33.10 3.01 50.82
CA ASN A 547 -32.18 1.96 51.29
C ASN A 547 -31.49 1.14 50.17
N TYR A 548 -31.86 1.35 48.90
CA TYR A 548 -31.38 0.53 47.78
C TYR A 548 -30.27 1.19 46.96
N ILE A 549 -29.16 0.47 46.78
CA ILE A 549 -28.15 0.71 45.75
C ILE A 549 -27.81 -0.61 45.03
N ASN A 550 -27.50 -0.56 43.73
CA ASN A 550 -27.04 -1.73 42.99
C ASN A 550 -25.56 -2.04 43.27
N ALA A 551 -25.32 -2.60 44.45
CA ALA A 551 -24.02 -3.07 44.91
C ALA A 551 -24.17 -4.31 45.79
N SER A 552 -23.12 -5.13 45.89
CA SER A 552 -23.11 -6.38 46.66
C SER A 552 -21.81 -6.56 47.42
N TYR A 553 -21.87 -7.04 48.66
CA TYR A 553 -20.69 -7.46 49.40
C TYR A 553 -20.10 -8.74 48.80
N ILE A 554 -18.79 -8.72 48.55
CA ILE A 554 -18.01 -9.82 48.00
C ILE A 554 -16.88 -10.15 48.98
N ASP A 555 -16.64 -11.44 49.21
CA ASP A 555 -15.54 -11.88 50.06
C ASP A 555 -14.20 -11.83 49.32
N GLY A 556 -13.10 -11.74 50.06
CA GLY A 556 -11.75 -12.08 49.59
C GLY A 556 -11.45 -13.57 49.69
N PHE A 557 -10.16 -13.90 49.67
CA PHE A 557 -9.70 -15.27 49.85
C PHE A 557 -10.03 -15.79 51.25
N LYS A 558 -9.64 -15.03 52.29
CA LYS A 558 -9.90 -15.33 53.71
C LYS A 558 -10.82 -14.31 54.40
N GLU A 559 -10.84 -13.06 53.95
CA GLU A 559 -11.60 -11.97 54.57
C GLU A 559 -13.05 -11.91 54.04
N PRO A 560 -14.09 -12.08 54.88
CA PRO A 560 -15.47 -11.95 54.45
C PRO A 560 -15.82 -10.48 54.17
N ARG A 561 -16.59 -10.21 53.11
CA ARG A 561 -16.99 -8.85 52.68
C ARG A 561 -15.84 -7.87 52.38
N LYS A 562 -14.60 -8.34 52.11
CA LYS A 562 -13.43 -7.50 51.75
C LYS A 562 -13.71 -6.44 50.68
N TYR A 563 -14.62 -6.71 49.74
CA TYR A 563 -14.98 -5.78 48.68
C TYR A 563 -16.48 -5.49 48.63
N ILE A 564 -16.83 -4.35 48.05
CA ILE A 564 -18.16 -4.10 47.48
C ILE A 564 -18.02 -4.09 45.96
N ALA A 565 -18.74 -4.98 45.27
CA ALA A 565 -18.90 -4.92 43.82
C ALA A 565 -20.14 -4.08 43.48
N ALA A 566 -19.92 -2.87 42.94
CA ALA A 566 -20.97 -1.91 42.61
C ALA A 566 -21.09 -1.71 41.09
N GLN A 567 -22.28 -1.34 40.60
CA GLN A 567 -22.39 -0.74 39.26
C GLN A 567 -21.65 0.61 39.22
N GLY A 568 -21.24 1.05 38.04
CA GLY A 568 -20.82 2.43 37.83
C GLY A 568 -22.04 3.34 37.96
N PRO A 569 -22.01 4.35 38.86
CA PRO A 569 -23.16 5.21 39.10
C PRO A 569 -23.71 5.80 37.80
N ARG A 570 -25.04 5.86 37.72
CA ARG A 570 -25.77 6.76 36.84
C ARG A 570 -25.88 8.13 37.51
N ASP A 571 -26.16 9.17 36.74
CA ASP A 571 -26.34 10.53 37.22
C ASP A 571 -27.41 10.62 38.33
N GLU A 572 -28.50 9.84 38.24
CA GLU A 572 -29.56 9.78 39.26
C GLU A 572 -29.20 8.95 40.51
N THR A 573 -27.96 8.45 40.60
CA THR A 573 -27.47 7.56 41.68
C THR A 573 -26.10 7.95 42.24
N VAL A 574 -25.53 9.08 41.83
CA VAL A 574 -24.24 9.56 42.34
C VAL A 574 -24.31 9.85 43.85
N ASP A 575 -25.41 10.46 44.30
CA ASP A 575 -25.66 10.75 45.72
C ASP A 575 -25.75 9.47 46.55
N ASP A 576 -26.45 8.45 46.06
CA ASP A 576 -26.53 7.13 46.71
C ASP A 576 -25.16 6.44 46.74
N PHE A 577 -24.34 6.60 45.69
CA PHE A 577 -22.98 6.05 45.64
C PHE A 577 -22.06 6.69 46.68
N TRP A 578 -22.02 8.02 46.80
CA TRP A 578 -21.21 8.68 47.84
C TRP A 578 -21.72 8.42 49.25
N ARG A 579 -23.04 8.32 49.41
CA ARG A 579 -23.65 7.88 50.66
C ARG A 579 -23.22 6.45 51.03
N MET A 580 -23.10 5.54 50.06
CA MET A 580 -22.50 4.22 50.27
C MET A 580 -21.04 4.29 50.75
N ILE A 581 -20.19 5.10 50.10
CA ILE A 581 -18.79 5.29 50.51
C ILE A 581 -18.71 5.76 51.97
N TRP A 582 -19.54 6.74 52.34
CA TRP A 582 -19.58 7.29 53.69
C TRP A 582 -20.13 6.32 54.73
N GLU A 583 -21.29 5.70 54.50
CA GLU A 583 -21.91 4.78 55.46
C GLU A 583 -21.04 3.53 55.69
N GLN A 584 -20.46 2.96 54.62
CA GLN A 584 -19.60 1.76 54.71
C GLN A 584 -18.14 2.06 55.07
N LYS A 585 -17.76 3.33 55.28
CA LYS A 585 -16.41 3.79 55.65
C LYS A 585 -15.30 3.37 54.67
N ALA A 586 -15.65 3.19 53.39
CA ALA A 586 -14.68 2.82 52.37
C ALA A 586 -13.67 3.95 52.13
N THR A 587 -12.38 3.63 52.17
CA THR A 587 -11.29 4.60 51.89
C THR A 587 -10.59 4.35 50.55
N VAL A 588 -10.96 3.29 49.84
CA VAL A 588 -10.38 2.94 48.53
C VAL A 588 -11.48 2.62 47.54
N ILE A 589 -11.45 3.29 46.39
CA ILE A 589 -12.38 3.08 45.27
C ILE A 589 -11.57 2.71 44.03
N VAL A 590 -11.90 1.56 43.42
CA VAL A 590 -11.19 0.98 42.27
C VAL A 590 -12.13 0.96 41.06
N MET A 591 -11.96 1.93 40.17
CA MET A 591 -12.75 2.10 38.95
C MET A 591 -12.02 1.44 37.76
N VAL A 592 -12.46 0.25 37.34
CA VAL A 592 -11.88 -0.46 36.18
C VAL A 592 -12.69 -0.18 34.90
N THR A 593 -12.93 1.11 34.61
CA THR A 593 -13.63 1.59 33.41
C THR A 593 -13.32 3.05 33.14
N LYS A 594 -13.45 3.50 31.89
CA LYS A 594 -13.64 4.94 31.62
C LYS A 594 -15.12 5.30 31.80
N CYS A 595 -15.42 6.59 31.91
CA CYS A 595 -16.80 7.10 31.95
C CYS A 595 -17.53 6.84 30.61
N GLU A 596 -16.79 6.95 29.51
CA GLU A 596 -17.27 6.71 28.16
C GLU A 596 -16.28 5.84 27.37
N GLU A 597 -16.80 4.85 26.64
CA GLU A 597 -16.04 4.03 25.69
C GLU A 597 -16.98 3.66 24.53
N GLY A 598 -16.51 3.74 23.28
CA GLY A 598 -17.34 3.46 22.09
C GLY A 598 -18.56 4.37 21.95
N ASN A 599 -18.39 5.66 22.27
CA ASN A 599 -19.41 6.72 22.34
C ASN A 599 -20.65 6.33 23.17
N LYS A 600 -20.44 5.55 24.24
CA LYS A 600 -21.48 5.04 25.15
C LYS A 600 -21.07 5.30 26.61
N ASN A 601 -21.95 5.97 27.36
CA ASN A 601 -21.78 6.19 28.80
C ASN A 601 -21.75 4.84 29.56
N LYS A 602 -20.61 4.52 30.15
CA LYS A 602 -20.38 3.38 31.04
C LYS A 602 -20.55 3.77 32.51
N CYS A 603 -20.21 5.01 32.86
CA CYS A 603 -20.27 5.55 34.23
C CYS A 603 -20.47 7.08 34.17
N ALA A 604 -21.21 7.64 35.13
CA ALA A 604 -21.23 9.09 35.35
C ALA A 604 -19.90 9.56 35.98
N GLU A 605 -19.51 10.81 35.76
CA GLU A 605 -18.34 11.41 36.41
C GLU A 605 -18.70 11.89 37.83
N TYR A 606 -18.50 10.99 38.79
CA TYR A 606 -18.95 11.15 40.17
C TYR A 606 -17.96 11.89 41.08
N TRP A 607 -16.92 12.55 40.54
CA TRP A 607 -15.95 13.34 41.31
C TRP A 607 -15.88 14.80 40.80
N PRO A 608 -15.41 15.75 41.64
CA PRO A 608 -15.04 17.10 41.17
C PRO A 608 -13.80 17.04 40.26
N SER A 609 -13.75 17.93 39.26
CA SER A 609 -12.50 18.21 38.54
C SER A 609 -11.53 19.01 39.43
N MET A 610 -10.25 19.06 39.06
CA MET A 610 -9.27 19.92 39.75
C MET A 610 -9.64 21.41 39.67
N ASP A 611 -10.34 21.83 38.62
CA ASP A 611 -10.77 23.22 38.41
C ASP A 611 -12.02 23.58 39.25
N GLU A 612 -12.86 22.59 39.59
CA GLU A 612 -13.96 22.75 40.55
C GLU A 612 -13.49 22.71 42.01
N GLY A 613 -12.44 21.92 42.30
CA GLY A 613 -11.89 21.70 43.64
C GLY A 613 -12.77 20.86 44.57
N SER A 614 -14.07 21.17 44.67
CA SER A 614 -15.03 20.37 45.43
C SER A 614 -16.44 20.37 44.82
N ARG A 615 -17.13 19.23 44.93
CA ARG A 615 -18.54 19.05 44.53
C ARG A 615 -19.33 18.41 45.67
N VAL A 616 -20.66 18.51 45.58
CA VAL A 616 -21.62 18.11 46.61
C VAL A 616 -22.57 17.08 46.02
N TYR A 617 -22.75 15.98 46.73
CA TYR A 617 -23.59 14.85 46.34
C TYR A 617 -24.50 14.50 47.53
N GLY A 618 -25.75 14.95 47.49
CA GLY A 618 -26.67 14.94 48.62
C GLY A 618 -26.10 15.68 49.85
N ASP A 619 -25.88 14.94 50.94
CA ASP A 619 -25.24 15.45 52.16
C ASP A 619 -23.70 15.37 52.14
N VAL A 620 -23.12 14.64 51.18
CA VAL A 620 -21.69 14.39 51.12
C VAL A 620 -20.98 15.48 50.31
N ILE A 621 -19.91 16.04 50.87
CA ILE A 621 -18.97 16.91 50.18
C ILE A 621 -17.76 16.08 49.80
N VAL A 622 -17.30 16.23 48.56
CA VAL A 622 -16.09 15.59 48.03
C VAL A 622 -15.20 16.69 47.48
N GLU A 623 -13.96 16.74 47.96
CA GLU A 623 -12.91 17.69 47.58
C GLU A 623 -11.73 16.91 47.00
N VAL A 624 -11.11 17.39 45.91
CA VAL A 624 -9.95 16.75 45.27
C VAL A 624 -8.67 17.50 45.64
N ASN A 625 -7.78 16.81 46.37
CA ASN A 625 -6.51 17.37 46.86
C ASN A 625 -5.35 17.12 45.88
N GLU A 626 -5.38 15.99 45.19
CA GLU A 626 -4.33 15.55 44.26
C GLU A 626 -4.97 14.75 43.12
N HIS A 627 -4.49 14.98 41.89
CA HIS A 627 -4.84 14.22 40.70
C HIS A 627 -3.54 13.81 39.97
N LYS A 628 -3.07 12.59 40.27
CA LYS A 628 -1.85 12.02 39.70
C LYS A 628 -2.20 11.07 38.54
N ARG A 629 -2.05 11.55 37.31
CA ARG A 629 -2.20 10.74 36.09
C ARG A 629 -0.91 9.95 35.83
N CYS A 630 -1.02 8.63 35.76
CA CYS A 630 0.00 7.71 35.26
C CYS A 630 -0.47 7.15 33.89
N PRO A 631 0.31 6.29 33.20
CA PRO A 631 -0.07 5.79 31.87
C PRO A 631 -1.29 4.87 31.85
N ASP A 632 -1.39 3.96 32.82
CA ASP A 632 -2.42 2.91 32.86
C ASP A 632 -3.54 3.18 33.87
N TYR A 633 -3.36 4.19 34.72
CA TYR A 633 -4.34 4.63 35.71
C TYR A 633 -4.18 6.09 36.12
N ILE A 634 -5.26 6.65 36.67
CA ILE A 634 -5.28 7.94 37.35
C ILE A 634 -5.56 7.69 38.84
N ILE A 635 -4.78 8.33 39.72
CA ILE A 635 -4.98 8.29 41.17
C ILE A 635 -5.45 9.69 41.63
N GLN A 636 -6.59 9.74 42.31
CA GLN A 636 -7.10 10.95 42.96
C GLN A 636 -7.12 10.74 44.48
N LYS A 637 -6.60 11.72 45.24
CA LYS A 637 -6.74 11.77 46.70
C LYS A 637 -7.86 12.72 47.05
N LEU A 638 -8.96 12.18 47.58
CA LEU A 638 -10.18 12.90 47.87
C LEU A 638 -10.35 13.10 49.38
N THR A 639 -10.86 14.27 49.79
CA THR A 639 -11.37 14.51 51.14
C THR A 639 -12.89 14.42 51.09
N VAL A 640 -13.46 13.50 51.88
CA VAL A 640 -14.90 13.24 51.90
C VAL A 640 -15.46 13.59 53.27
N GLY A 641 -16.52 14.39 53.33
CA GLY A 641 -17.19 14.79 54.59
C GLY A 641 -18.71 14.81 54.47
N ASN A 642 -19.42 14.63 55.58
CA ASN A 642 -20.90 14.66 55.62
C ASN A 642 -21.38 15.93 56.32
N ARG A 643 -22.21 16.74 55.65
CA ARG A 643 -22.77 18.01 56.14
C ARG A 643 -23.60 17.89 57.43
N LYS A 644 -24.19 16.72 57.68
CA LYS A 644 -25.03 16.46 58.87
C LYS A 644 -24.21 16.00 60.08
N GLU A 645 -22.96 15.59 59.89
CA GLU A 645 -22.09 15.10 60.95
C GLU A 645 -20.96 16.10 61.24
N LYS A 646 -20.69 16.40 62.52
CA LYS A 646 -19.49 17.17 62.91
C LYS A 646 -18.21 16.33 62.90
N ALA A 647 -18.12 15.38 61.97
CA ALA A 647 -16.96 14.49 61.81
C ALA A 647 -15.89 15.17 60.96
N ASN A 648 -14.62 14.89 61.27
CA ASN A 648 -13.52 15.29 60.39
C ASN A 648 -13.65 14.59 59.03
N GLY A 649 -13.21 15.26 57.96
CA GLY A 649 -13.15 14.67 56.63
C GLY A 649 -12.29 13.41 56.60
N ARG A 650 -12.71 12.42 55.81
CA ARG A 650 -12.02 11.15 55.61
C ARG A 650 -11.24 11.21 54.29
N ALA A 651 -9.98 10.80 54.32
CA ALA A 651 -9.22 10.58 53.09
C ALA A 651 -9.75 9.35 52.35
N VAL A 652 -10.02 9.50 51.05
CA VAL A 652 -10.44 8.43 50.15
C VAL A 652 -9.54 8.45 48.92
N THR A 653 -8.91 7.33 48.60
CA THR A 653 -8.10 7.16 47.39
C THR A 653 -8.98 6.55 46.30
N HIS A 654 -9.24 7.31 45.24
CA HIS A 654 -9.84 6.80 44.01
C HIS A 654 -8.74 6.44 43.01
N ILE A 655 -8.80 5.24 42.44
CA ILE A 655 -7.93 4.83 41.33
C ILE A 655 -8.76 4.36 40.13
N GLN A 656 -8.62 5.07 39.02
CA GLN A 656 -9.25 4.74 37.75
C GLN A 656 -8.26 4.04 36.83
N PHE A 657 -8.49 2.77 36.48
CA PHE A 657 -7.68 2.04 35.51
C PHE A 657 -8.17 2.33 34.07
N THR A 658 -7.32 2.97 33.28
CA THR A 658 -7.66 3.53 31.95
C THR A 658 -7.22 2.66 30.78
N SER A 659 -6.44 1.59 31.02
CA SER A 659 -5.89 0.69 29.99
C SER A 659 -6.70 -0.59 29.73
N TRP A 660 -7.97 -0.66 30.17
CA TRP A 660 -8.87 -1.73 29.74
C TRP A 660 -9.59 -1.31 28.43
N PRO A 661 -9.50 -2.08 27.33
CA PRO A 661 -10.26 -1.80 26.12
C PRO A 661 -11.76 -2.08 26.29
N ASP A 662 -12.62 -1.42 25.50
CA ASP A 662 -14.07 -1.66 25.51
C ASP A 662 -14.37 -3.12 25.14
N HIS A 663 -13.78 -3.59 24.04
CA HIS A 663 -13.83 -4.96 23.58
C HIS A 663 -12.59 -5.73 24.07
N GLY A 664 -12.80 -6.88 24.72
CA GLY A 664 -11.74 -7.80 25.14
C GLY A 664 -11.10 -7.50 26.50
N VAL A 665 -9.78 -7.66 26.57
CA VAL A 665 -8.95 -7.61 27.80
C VAL A 665 -7.62 -6.89 27.52
N PRO A 666 -6.92 -6.36 28.55
CA PRO A 666 -5.59 -5.82 28.38
C PRO A 666 -4.63 -6.85 27.78
N GLU A 667 -3.80 -6.46 26.80
CA GLU A 667 -2.85 -7.35 26.16
C GLU A 667 -1.74 -7.88 27.08
N ASP A 668 -1.51 -7.22 28.22
CA ASP A 668 -0.44 -7.54 29.16
C ASP A 668 -1.01 -7.70 30.58
N PRO A 669 -1.03 -8.93 31.13
CA PRO A 669 -1.59 -9.20 32.46
C PRO A 669 -0.88 -8.43 33.59
N HIS A 670 0.40 -8.08 33.40
CA HIS A 670 1.16 -7.28 34.36
C HIS A 670 0.47 -5.96 34.72
N LEU A 671 -0.29 -5.34 33.82
CA LEU A 671 -0.99 -4.09 34.10
C LEU A 671 -2.02 -4.21 35.24
N LEU A 672 -2.63 -5.38 35.41
CA LEU A 672 -3.54 -5.67 36.53
C LEU A 672 -2.79 -6.08 37.80
N LEU A 673 -1.60 -6.69 37.68
CA LEU A 673 -0.71 -6.94 38.82
C LEU A 673 -0.20 -5.60 39.40
N LYS A 674 0.22 -4.66 38.55
CA LYS A 674 0.60 -3.30 38.96
C LYS A 674 -0.59 -2.53 39.57
N LEU A 675 -1.81 -2.68 39.03
CA LEU A 675 -3.02 -2.13 39.64
C LEU A 675 -3.26 -2.68 41.05
N ARG A 676 -3.25 -4.01 41.24
CA ARG A 676 -3.35 -4.66 42.56
C ARG A 676 -2.32 -4.09 43.54
N ARG A 677 -1.06 -4.04 43.13
CA ARG A 677 0.06 -3.60 43.98
C ARG A 677 -0.07 -2.13 44.41
N ARG A 678 -0.64 -1.25 43.57
CA ARG A 678 -1.01 0.11 44.00
C ARG A 678 -2.18 0.13 44.98
N VAL A 679 -3.25 -0.62 44.71
CA VAL A 679 -4.43 -0.71 45.60
C VAL A 679 -4.06 -1.24 46.98
N ASN A 680 -3.26 -2.30 47.05
CA ASN A 680 -2.87 -2.95 48.30
C ASN A 680 -1.81 -2.13 49.09
N ALA A 681 -1.21 -1.10 48.47
CA ALA A 681 -0.35 -0.12 49.13
C ALA A 681 -1.11 1.12 49.67
N PHE A 682 -2.42 1.25 49.42
CA PHE A 682 -3.21 2.36 49.94
C PHE A 682 -3.68 2.13 51.38
N SER A 683 -3.79 3.21 52.17
CA SER A 683 -4.19 3.13 53.57
C SER A 683 -5.70 2.83 53.73
N ASN A 684 -6.03 1.62 54.18
CA ASN A 684 -7.38 1.26 54.61
C ASN A 684 -7.59 1.52 56.12
N PHE A 685 -7.48 2.79 56.53
CA PHE A 685 -7.45 3.19 57.95
C PHE A 685 -8.66 2.70 58.78
N PHE A 686 -9.84 2.56 58.18
CA PHE A 686 -11.06 2.11 58.87
C PHE A 686 -11.33 0.60 58.75
N SER A 687 -10.46 -0.16 58.07
CA SER A 687 -10.75 -1.54 57.62
C SER A 687 -12.11 -1.66 56.91
N GLY A 688 -12.42 -0.66 56.07
CA GLY A 688 -13.64 -0.64 55.27
C GLY A 688 -13.52 -1.51 54.02
N PRO A 689 -14.63 -1.94 53.42
CA PRO A 689 -14.59 -2.72 52.18
C PRO A 689 -14.04 -1.87 51.02
N ILE A 690 -13.21 -2.48 50.18
CA ILE A 690 -12.71 -1.83 48.96
C ILE A 690 -13.85 -1.80 47.92
N VAL A 691 -14.22 -0.61 47.44
CA VAL A 691 -15.32 -0.47 46.48
C VAL A 691 -14.78 -0.63 45.06
N VAL A 692 -15.13 -1.72 44.39
CA VAL A 692 -14.67 -2.03 43.03
C VAL A 692 -15.85 -1.92 42.06
N HIS A 693 -15.72 -1.13 41.00
CA HIS A 693 -16.78 -0.96 40.00
C HIS A 693 -16.27 -0.87 38.55
N CYS A 694 -17.18 -1.11 37.62
CA CYS A 694 -17.00 -0.83 36.19
C CYS A 694 -18.27 -0.15 35.67
N SER A 695 -18.83 -0.56 34.53
CA SER A 695 -20.21 -0.21 34.15
C SER A 695 -21.24 -1.02 34.95
N ALA A 696 -21.27 -2.34 34.76
CA ALA A 696 -22.26 -3.23 35.37
C ALA A 696 -21.86 -3.76 36.77
N GLY A 697 -20.58 -3.61 37.15
CA GLY A 697 -20.07 -4.12 38.43
C GLY A 697 -19.92 -5.65 38.49
N VAL A 698 -19.71 -6.33 37.34
CA VAL A 698 -19.65 -7.80 37.27
C VAL A 698 -18.48 -8.34 36.44
N GLY A 699 -18.27 -7.85 35.22
CA GLY A 699 -17.21 -8.33 34.32
C GLY A 699 -15.81 -7.95 34.80
N ARG A 700 -15.31 -6.78 34.39
CA ARG A 700 -13.99 -6.24 34.81
C ARG A 700 -13.83 -6.23 36.35
N THR A 701 -14.87 -5.86 37.09
CA THR A 701 -14.94 -5.89 38.56
C THR A 701 -14.67 -7.29 39.13
N GLY A 702 -15.39 -8.32 38.68
CA GLY A 702 -15.18 -9.69 39.13
C GLY A 702 -13.84 -10.26 38.68
N THR A 703 -13.30 -9.77 37.57
CA THR A 703 -11.96 -10.14 37.08
C THR A 703 -10.86 -9.58 37.99
N TYR A 704 -10.94 -8.31 38.39
CA TYR A 704 -10.02 -7.69 39.34
C TYR A 704 -10.05 -8.42 40.71
N ILE A 705 -11.24 -8.63 41.27
CA ILE A 705 -11.42 -9.34 42.55
C ILE A 705 -10.93 -10.80 42.45
N GLY A 706 -11.16 -11.46 41.30
CA GLY A 706 -10.65 -12.80 41.02
C GLY A 706 -9.12 -12.86 40.98
N ILE A 707 -8.46 -11.84 40.45
CA ILE A 707 -6.98 -11.75 40.43
C ILE A 707 -6.44 -11.51 41.85
N ASP A 708 -6.93 -10.49 42.57
CA ASP A 708 -6.40 -10.14 43.90
C ASP A 708 -6.54 -11.30 44.90
N ALA A 709 -7.71 -11.93 44.99
CA ALA A 709 -7.95 -13.04 45.92
C ALA A 709 -7.29 -14.37 45.50
N MET A 710 -7.08 -14.62 44.21
CA MET A 710 -6.33 -15.81 43.79
C MET A 710 -4.82 -15.62 43.92
N LEU A 711 -4.33 -14.38 43.90
CA LEU A 711 -2.95 -14.08 44.31
C LEU A 711 -2.78 -14.26 45.82
N GLU A 712 -3.71 -13.77 46.65
CA GLU A 712 -3.73 -14.09 48.10
C GLU A 712 -3.73 -15.61 48.36
N GLY A 713 -4.45 -16.38 47.53
CA GLY A 713 -4.48 -17.84 47.60
C GLY A 713 -3.18 -18.51 47.20
N LEU A 714 -2.55 -18.03 46.13
CA LEU A 714 -1.24 -18.49 45.67
C LEU A 714 -0.16 -18.18 46.72
N GLU A 715 -0.16 -16.97 47.26
CA GLU A 715 0.76 -16.48 48.30
C GLU A 715 0.61 -17.25 49.63
N ALA A 716 -0.61 -17.65 50.00
CA ALA A 716 -0.88 -18.27 51.30
C ALA A 716 -0.98 -19.80 51.30
N GLU A 717 -1.24 -20.44 50.15
CA GLU A 717 -1.46 -21.91 50.05
C GLU A 717 -0.73 -22.56 48.86
N ASN A 718 0.06 -21.81 48.08
CA ASN A 718 0.83 -22.28 46.92
C ASN A 718 0.00 -23.04 45.86
N LYS A 719 -1.28 -22.69 45.75
CA LYS A 719 -2.28 -23.25 44.82
C LYS A 719 -3.41 -22.25 44.57
N VAL A 720 -4.17 -22.43 43.49
CA VAL A 720 -5.30 -21.56 43.12
C VAL A 720 -6.52 -22.33 42.65
N ASP A 721 -7.71 -21.90 43.08
CA ASP A 721 -9.01 -22.43 42.62
C ASP A 721 -9.84 -21.31 41.98
N VAL A 722 -9.41 -20.89 40.79
CA VAL A 722 -10.11 -19.85 40.00
C VAL A 722 -11.55 -20.28 39.69
N TYR A 723 -11.78 -21.58 39.48
CA TYR A 723 -13.10 -22.12 39.16
C TYR A 723 -14.07 -21.98 40.34
N GLY A 724 -13.74 -22.60 41.49
CA GLY A 724 -14.55 -22.54 42.70
C GLY A 724 -14.66 -21.13 43.27
N TYR A 725 -13.64 -20.29 43.10
CA TYR A 725 -13.73 -18.88 43.47
C TYR A 725 -14.67 -18.09 42.56
N VAL A 726 -14.66 -18.29 41.23
CA VAL A 726 -15.64 -17.63 40.35
C VAL A 726 -17.07 -18.17 40.58
N VAL A 727 -17.22 -19.44 40.97
CA VAL A 727 -18.49 -19.97 41.49
C VAL A 727 -18.91 -19.24 42.78
N LYS A 728 -18.00 -19.01 43.74
CA LYS A 728 -18.25 -18.21 44.96
C LYS A 728 -18.70 -16.79 44.59
N LEU A 729 -17.99 -16.12 43.69
CA LEU A 729 -18.34 -14.78 43.19
C LEU A 729 -19.74 -14.75 42.57
N ARG A 730 -20.09 -15.72 41.70
CA ARG A 730 -21.42 -15.78 41.06
C ARG A 730 -22.58 -16.15 42.00
N ARG A 731 -22.27 -16.78 43.14
CA ARG A 731 -23.22 -16.95 44.25
C ARG A 731 -23.42 -15.64 45.03
N GLN A 732 -22.41 -14.76 45.12
CA GLN A 732 -22.53 -13.44 45.78
C GLN A 732 -23.06 -12.31 44.88
N ARG A 733 -22.84 -12.33 43.56
CA ARG A 733 -23.42 -11.36 42.61
C ARG A 733 -23.55 -12.00 41.23
N CYS A 734 -24.63 -11.76 40.50
CA CYS A 734 -24.84 -12.40 39.19
C CYS A 734 -23.71 -12.08 38.20
N LEU A 735 -23.44 -12.97 37.24
CA LEU A 735 -22.54 -12.74 36.09
C LEU A 735 -21.11 -12.24 36.39
N MET A 736 -20.63 -12.36 37.63
CA MET A 736 -19.24 -12.06 38.00
C MET A 736 -18.27 -12.86 37.12
N VAL A 737 -17.29 -12.16 36.53
CA VAL A 737 -16.48 -12.63 35.38
C VAL A 737 -17.39 -12.97 34.19
N GLN A 738 -17.58 -12.01 33.29
CA GLN A 738 -18.73 -11.99 32.38
C GLN A 738 -18.49 -12.70 31.03
N VAL A 739 -17.23 -12.79 30.59
CA VAL A 739 -16.84 -13.46 29.33
C VAL A 739 -15.62 -14.37 29.55
N GLU A 740 -15.44 -15.35 28.66
CA GLU A 740 -14.35 -16.32 28.74
C GLU A 740 -12.97 -15.64 28.78
N ALA A 741 -12.71 -14.65 27.92
CA ALA A 741 -11.44 -13.92 27.89
C ALA A 741 -11.09 -13.28 29.25
N GLN A 742 -12.08 -12.89 30.06
CA GLN A 742 -11.86 -12.39 31.43
C GLN A 742 -11.49 -13.53 32.39
N TYR A 743 -12.08 -14.72 32.25
CA TYR A 743 -11.72 -15.90 33.03
C TYR A 743 -10.30 -16.39 32.71
N VAL A 744 -9.95 -16.43 31.42
CA VAL A 744 -8.59 -16.72 30.93
C VAL A 744 -7.58 -15.68 31.44
N LEU A 745 -7.94 -14.39 31.49
CA LEU A 745 -7.08 -13.32 32.01
C LEU A 745 -6.70 -13.52 33.49
N ILE A 746 -7.60 -14.07 34.32
CA ILE A 746 -7.27 -14.40 35.72
C ILE A 746 -6.14 -15.44 35.75
N HIS A 747 -6.26 -16.52 34.97
CA HIS A 747 -5.20 -17.53 34.86
C HIS A 747 -3.90 -16.95 34.28
N GLN A 748 -3.98 -16.04 33.30
CA GLN A 748 -2.81 -15.37 32.75
C GLN A 748 -2.07 -14.50 33.77
N ALA A 749 -2.79 -13.72 34.58
CA ALA A 749 -2.20 -12.89 35.63
C ALA A 749 -1.54 -13.74 36.72
N LEU A 750 -2.16 -14.87 37.10
CA LEU A 750 -1.59 -15.82 38.06
C LEU A 750 -0.33 -16.50 37.52
N VAL A 751 -0.31 -16.90 36.24
CA VAL A 751 0.89 -17.47 35.60
C VAL A 751 2.02 -16.43 35.49
N GLU A 752 1.70 -15.21 35.04
CA GLU A 752 2.65 -14.08 34.95
C GLU A 752 3.31 -13.81 36.32
N TYR A 753 2.51 -13.70 37.38
CA TYR A 753 3.03 -13.52 38.74
C TYR A 753 3.86 -14.72 39.22
N ASN A 754 3.38 -15.95 39.00
CA ASN A 754 4.07 -17.17 39.41
C ASN A 754 5.42 -17.40 38.70
N GLN A 755 5.57 -16.92 37.46
CA GLN A 755 6.84 -17.01 36.72
C GLN A 755 7.82 -15.89 37.05
N PHE A 756 7.33 -14.67 37.25
CA PHE A 756 8.17 -13.46 37.26
C PHE A 756 8.21 -12.73 38.59
N GLY A 757 7.20 -12.91 39.45
CA GLY A 757 7.10 -12.26 40.76
C GLY A 757 7.00 -10.74 40.68
N GLU A 758 7.24 -10.08 41.81
CA GLU A 758 7.36 -8.62 41.86
C GLU A 758 8.80 -8.19 41.53
N THR A 759 8.94 -7.29 40.56
CA THR A 759 10.22 -6.82 40.00
C THR A 759 10.29 -5.29 39.84
N GLU A 760 9.27 -4.56 40.33
CA GLU A 760 9.31 -3.11 40.48
C GLU A 760 9.95 -2.73 41.83
N VAL A 761 10.86 -1.76 41.81
CA VAL A 761 11.65 -1.31 42.97
C VAL A 761 11.43 0.20 43.18
N SER A 762 11.31 0.64 44.44
CA SER A 762 11.24 2.08 44.76
C SER A 762 12.60 2.75 44.59
N LEU A 763 12.64 4.03 44.16
CA LEU A 763 13.90 4.76 44.07
C LEU A 763 14.62 4.90 45.42
N SER A 764 13.86 4.90 46.53
CA SER A 764 14.37 4.85 47.91
C SER A 764 15.14 3.57 48.25
N GLU A 765 14.75 2.43 47.68
CA GLU A 765 15.33 1.11 47.99
C GLU A 765 16.29 0.60 46.91
N LEU A 766 16.37 1.28 45.76
CA LEU A 766 17.15 0.87 44.59
C LEU A 766 18.63 0.55 44.91
N HIS A 767 19.30 1.38 45.71
CA HIS A 767 20.71 1.18 46.06
C HIS A 767 20.96 -0.08 46.91
N PRO A 768 20.31 -0.27 48.08
CA PRO A 768 20.45 -1.51 48.85
C PRO A 768 19.91 -2.75 48.10
N TYR A 769 18.83 -2.61 47.32
CA TYR A 769 18.32 -3.68 46.45
C TYR A 769 19.38 -4.13 45.44
N LEU A 770 19.93 -3.21 44.66
CA LEU A 770 20.93 -3.52 43.63
C LEU A 770 22.23 -4.08 44.24
N SER A 771 22.64 -3.58 45.41
CA SER A 771 23.76 -4.12 46.17
C SER A 771 23.55 -5.58 46.58
N ASN A 772 22.31 -5.97 46.92
CA ASN A 772 21.96 -7.36 47.22
C ASN A 772 21.83 -8.20 45.94
N MET A 773 21.18 -7.69 44.90
CA MET A 773 20.96 -8.41 43.64
C MET A 773 22.25 -8.78 42.89
N LYS A 774 23.36 -8.04 43.12
CA LYS A 774 24.68 -8.35 42.57
C LYS A 774 25.54 -9.31 43.41
N LYS A 775 25.10 -9.73 44.59
CA LYS A 775 25.85 -10.71 45.41
C LYS A 775 25.76 -12.10 44.77
N ARG A 776 26.87 -12.84 44.78
CA ARG A 776 26.91 -14.28 44.48
C ARG A 776 27.24 -15.02 45.77
N ASP A 777 26.24 -15.62 46.37
CA ASP A 777 26.36 -16.44 47.58
C ASP A 777 25.41 -17.64 47.46
N PRO A 778 25.92 -18.87 47.22
CA PRO A 778 27.34 -19.22 47.09
C PRO A 778 28.00 -18.66 45.82
N PRO A 779 29.33 -18.45 45.79
CA PRO A 779 30.05 -17.89 44.62
C PRO A 779 29.98 -18.72 43.33
N SER A 780 29.50 -19.96 43.41
CA SER A 780 29.29 -20.88 42.28
C SER A 780 27.96 -20.68 41.54
N GLU A 781 27.02 -19.94 42.13
CA GLU A 781 25.69 -19.71 41.57
C GLU A 781 25.59 -18.33 40.89
N PRO A 782 24.71 -18.17 39.89
CA PRO A 782 24.42 -16.86 39.33
C PRO A 782 23.87 -15.93 40.42
N SER A 783 24.27 -14.65 40.38
CA SER A 783 23.67 -13.65 41.27
C SER A 783 22.16 -13.54 41.01
N PRO A 784 21.35 -13.05 41.99
CA PRO A 784 19.92 -12.84 41.77
C PRO A 784 19.59 -11.99 40.53
N LEU A 785 20.47 -11.05 40.15
CA LEU A 785 20.34 -10.27 38.92
C LEU A 785 20.60 -11.08 37.63
N GLU A 786 21.55 -12.00 37.66
CA GLU A 786 21.80 -12.95 36.56
C GLU A 786 20.65 -13.96 36.44
N ALA A 787 20.12 -14.44 37.57
CA ALA A 787 18.94 -15.31 37.60
C ALA A 787 17.68 -14.59 37.10
N GLU A 788 17.49 -13.31 37.45
CA GLU A 788 16.44 -12.45 36.89
C GLU A 788 16.57 -12.30 35.37
N PHE A 789 17.76 -11.99 34.87
CA PHE A 789 18.00 -11.91 33.42
C PHE A 789 17.72 -13.25 32.71
N GLN A 790 18.06 -14.39 33.33
CA GLN A 790 17.76 -15.72 32.80
C GLN A 790 16.25 -16.04 32.78
N ARG A 791 15.44 -15.43 33.66
CA ARG A 791 13.96 -15.55 33.64
C ARG A 791 13.31 -14.75 32.51
N LEU A 792 13.99 -13.78 31.88
CA LEU A 792 13.41 -12.97 30.80
C LEU A 792 13.09 -13.82 29.56
N PRO A 793 11.81 -13.94 29.13
CA PRO A 793 11.46 -14.69 27.92
C PRO A 793 12.13 -14.09 26.66
N SER A 794 12.52 -14.99 25.74
CA SER A 794 13.23 -14.62 24.50
C SER A 794 12.33 -14.37 23.29
N TYR A 795 11.04 -14.73 23.39
CA TYR A 795 9.99 -14.56 22.37
C TYR A 795 10.33 -15.02 20.93
N ARG A 796 11.31 -15.92 20.76
CA ARG A 796 11.61 -16.54 19.45
C ARG A 796 10.38 -17.27 18.91
N GLY A 797 9.92 -16.89 17.72
CA GLY A 797 8.72 -17.46 17.09
C GLY A 797 7.40 -17.11 17.80
N TRP A 798 7.36 -16.12 18.70
CA TRP A 798 6.15 -15.75 19.46
C TRP A 798 5.00 -15.20 18.60
N ARG A 799 5.33 -14.51 17.51
CA ARG A 799 4.39 -14.00 16.50
C ARG A 799 4.98 -14.20 15.11
N THR A 800 4.15 -14.07 14.10
CA THR A 800 4.55 -14.13 12.70
C THR A 800 5.53 -13.00 12.35
N GLN A 801 6.39 -13.29 11.38
CA GLN A 801 7.39 -12.37 10.81
C GLN A 801 7.41 -12.56 9.27
N HIS A 802 6.26 -12.88 8.68
CA HIS A 802 6.15 -13.35 7.30
C HIS A 802 6.55 -12.27 6.29
N ILE A 803 6.09 -11.03 6.47
CA ILE A 803 6.32 -9.94 5.52
C ILE A 803 7.82 -9.63 5.39
N GLY A 804 8.53 -9.58 6.51
CA GLY A 804 9.98 -9.36 6.51
C GLY A 804 10.82 -10.55 6.04
N ASN A 805 10.22 -11.73 5.87
CA ASN A 805 10.87 -12.95 5.34
C ASN A 805 10.51 -13.25 3.87
N GLN A 806 9.67 -12.44 3.22
CA GLN A 806 9.43 -12.49 1.77
C GLN A 806 10.75 -12.27 1.00
N GLU A 807 10.89 -12.88 -0.18
CA GLU A 807 12.18 -12.94 -0.89
C GLU A 807 12.68 -11.54 -1.33
N GLU A 808 11.77 -10.69 -1.78
CA GLU A 808 11.98 -9.28 -2.11
C GLU A 808 12.34 -8.41 -0.90
N ASN A 809 12.02 -8.86 0.31
CA ASN A 809 12.22 -8.13 1.56
C ASN A 809 13.44 -8.60 2.36
N LYS A 810 13.97 -9.80 2.09
CA LYS A 810 15.19 -10.32 2.73
C LYS A 810 16.39 -9.40 2.55
N SER A 811 16.57 -8.84 1.35
CA SER A 811 17.62 -7.85 1.04
C SER A 811 17.49 -6.56 1.85
N LYS A 812 16.28 -6.19 2.28
CA LYS A 812 16.02 -5.00 3.10
C LYS A 812 16.36 -5.20 4.58
N ASN A 813 16.84 -6.37 5.01
CA ASN A 813 17.19 -6.66 6.41
C ASN A 813 18.72 -6.68 6.60
N ARG A 814 19.26 -5.82 7.48
CA ARG A 814 20.69 -5.84 7.83
C ARG A 814 21.08 -7.08 8.68
N ASN A 815 20.13 -7.68 9.38
CA ASN A 815 20.32 -8.90 10.17
C ASN A 815 19.08 -9.81 10.01
N SER A 816 19.28 -11.01 9.47
CA SER A 816 18.20 -11.99 9.22
C SER A 816 17.52 -12.52 10.48
N ASN A 817 18.15 -12.39 11.65
CA ASN A 817 17.56 -12.79 12.94
C ASN A 817 16.80 -11.63 13.63
N VAL A 818 16.87 -10.41 13.10
CA VAL A 818 16.26 -9.20 13.68
C VAL A 818 15.30 -8.60 12.67
N ILE A 819 14.13 -9.22 12.58
CA ILE A 819 13.03 -8.85 11.68
C ILE A 819 11.83 -8.46 12.56
N PRO A 820 11.08 -7.36 12.26
CA PRO A 820 9.89 -6.99 13.01
C PRO A 820 8.84 -8.13 12.99
N TYR A 821 8.04 -8.22 14.04
CA TYR A 821 6.82 -9.05 13.99
C TYR A 821 5.76 -8.34 13.14
N ASP A 822 4.92 -9.09 12.44
CA ASP A 822 3.98 -8.49 11.48
C ASP A 822 2.97 -7.56 12.18
N PHE A 823 2.48 -7.94 13.38
CA PHE A 823 1.47 -7.19 14.14
C PHE A 823 1.89 -5.76 14.56
N ASN A 824 3.20 -5.45 14.56
CA ASN A 824 3.72 -4.12 14.92
C ASN A 824 4.78 -3.59 13.94
N ARG A 825 4.89 -4.16 12.74
CA ARG A 825 5.75 -3.62 11.67
C ARG A 825 5.32 -2.20 11.28
N VAL A 826 6.28 -1.36 10.91
CA VAL A 826 5.94 -0.04 10.31
C VAL A 826 5.70 -0.21 8.81
N ALA A 827 4.45 -0.47 8.44
CA ALA A 827 4.02 -0.49 7.04
C ALA A 827 4.18 0.89 6.36
N LEU A 828 4.52 0.92 5.07
CA LEU A 828 4.60 2.15 4.26
C LEU A 828 3.51 2.16 3.18
N LYS A 829 2.74 3.25 3.10
CA LYS A 829 1.60 3.41 2.17
C LYS A 829 2.06 3.90 0.78
N HIS A 830 1.31 3.55 -0.27
CA HIS A 830 1.59 4.01 -1.63
C HIS A 830 1.10 5.46 -1.89
N GLU A 831 1.67 6.08 -2.92
CA GLU A 831 1.49 7.49 -3.33
C GLU A 831 0.04 7.99 -3.47
N LEU A 832 -0.90 7.10 -3.80
CA LEU A 832 -2.28 7.45 -4.18
C LEU A 832 -3.23 7.62 -2.99
N GLU A 833 -2.83 7.17 -1.80
CA GLU A 833 -3.63 7.33 -0.57
C GLU A 833 -3.35 8.65 0.15
N THR A 834 -2.11 9.17 0.04
CA THR A 834 -1.67 10.36 0.79
C THR A 834 -2.31 11.66 0.29
N SER A 835 -3.08 11.62 -0.80
CA SER A 835 -3.90 12.73 -1.30
C SER A 835 -5.33 12.76 -0.74
N LYS A 836 -5.77 11.76 0.05
CA LYS A 836 -7.06 11.80 0.78
C LYS A 836 -6.95 12.27 2.24
N GLU A 837 -5.75 12.29 2.82
CA GLU A 837 -5.50 12.66 4.23
C GLU A 837 -5.77 14.14 4.61
N SER A 838 -6.36 14.95 3.73
CA SER A 838 -6.55 16.40 3.97
C SER A 838 -8.01 16.85 4.14
N GLU A 839 -8.99 16.02 3.79
CA GLU A 839 -10.42 16.38 3.89
C GLU A 839 -11.30 15.17 4.23
N GLN A 840 -11.34 14.76 5.51
CA GLN A 840 -12.48 14.03 6.10
C GLN A 840 -12.36 13.91 7.64
N ASP A 841 -12.73 14.98 8.35
CA ASP A 841 -13.11 14.93 9.77
C ASP A 841 -14.63 14.68 9.86
N SER A 842 -15.03 13.41 9.82
CA SER A 842 -16.44 13.00 9.98
C SER A 842 -16.54 11.56 10.49
N ASP A 843 -17.33 11.33 11.54
CA ASP A 843 -17.49 10.02 12.16
C ASP A 843 -18.17 8.99 11.24
N GLU A 844 -17.53 7.84 11.04
CA GLU A 844 -18.22 6.58 10.71
C GLU A 844 -17.81 5.48 11.70
N SER A 845 -18.74 4.56 11.96
CA SER A 845 -18.71 3.63 13.09
C SER A 845 -17.84 2.39 12.86
N SER A 846 -17.66 1.59 13.92
CA SER A 846 -16.89 0.36 13.90
C SER A 846 -17.59 -0.81 13.18
N ASP A 847 -16.88 -1.94 13.15
CA ASP A 847 -17.36 -3.31 12.87
C ASP A 847 -17.20 -3.79 11.41
N ASP A 848 -15.95 -3.88 10.94
CA ASP A 848 -15.57 -4.77 9.83
C ASP A 848 -14.15 -5.37 10.05
N GLU A 849 -14.08 -6.68 10.31
CA GLU A 849 -12.81 -7.43 10.41
C GLU A 849 -12.41 -8.00 9.03
N ASN A 850 -12.02 -7.12 8.10
CA ASN A 850 -11.52 -7.50 6.76
C ASN A 850 -10.27 -6.68 6.37
N ASP A 851 -9.21 -6.76 7.17
CA ASP A 851 -7.92 -6.06 6.94
C ASP A 851 -6.97 -6.84 6.01
N SER A 852 -7.42 -7.97 5.43
CA SER A 852 -6.62 -8.84 4.55
C SER A 852 -6.18 -8.15 3.26
N ASP A 853 -7.07 -7.37 2.66
CA ASP A 853 -6.94 -6.89 1.28
C ASP A 853 -6.11 -5.58 1.20
N LEU A 854 -5.73 -5.01 2.34
CA LEU A 854 -4.87 -3.81 2.44
C LEU A 854 -3.38 -4.15 2.66
N GLU A 855 -3.04 -5.36 3.13
CA GLU A 855 -1.65 -5.75 3.39
C GLU A 855 -0.82 -5.83 2.08
N GLU A 856 -1.39 -6.35 0.99
CA GLU A 856 -0.69 -6.62 -0.30
C GLU A 856 -0.10 -5.38 -0.98
N ILE A 857 -0.57 -4.16 -0.65
CA ILE A 857 -0.12 -2.90 -1.28
C ILE A 857 0.96 -2.20 -0.41
N SER A 858 1.21 -2.67 0.80
CA SER A 858 2.09 -2.02 1.77
C SER A 858 3.58 -2.33 1.53
N ARG A 859 4.41 -1.30 1.31
CA ARG A 859 5.87 -1.50 1.19
C ARG A 859 6.48 -1.82 2.57
N TYR A 860 7.44 -2.74 2.59
CA TYR A 860 8.16 -3.15 3.80
C TYR A 860 9.41 -2.30 4.07
N ILE A 861 9.62 -2.01 5.36
CA ILE A 861 10.87 -1.53 5.97
C ILE A 861 11.08 -2.26 7.31
N ASN A 862 12.33 -2.57 7.66
CA ASN A 862 12.66 -3.22 8.93
C ASN A 862 12.60 -2.21 10.09
N ALA A 863 11.39 -1.99 10.60
CA ALA A 863 11.09 -1.15 11.75
C ALA A 863 9.86 -1.65 12.51
N SER A 864 9.84 -1.44 13.83
CA SER A 864 8.78 -1.86 14.75
C SER A 864 8.21 -0.66 15.52
N PHE A 865 6.90 -0.61 15.72
CA PHE A 865 6.30 0.25 16.74
C PHE A 865 6.58 -0.31 18.13
N ILE A 866 7.15 0.51 19.01
CA ILE A 866 7.48 0.19 20.41
C ILE A 866 6.62 1.07 21.31
N MET A 867 6.08 0.52 22.40
CA MET A 867 5.28 1.30 23.35
C MET A 867 6.16 2.27 24.16
N SER A 868 5.72 3.53 24.27
CA SER A 868 6.28 4.48 25.23
C SER A 868 5.79 4.16 26.65
N TYR A 869 6.34 4.83 27.66
CA TYR A 869 5.77 4.84 29.00
C TYR A 869 4.32 5.35 28.95
N TRP A 870 4.08 6.54 28.38
CA TRP A 870 2.75 7.12 28.20
C TRP A 870 1.98 6.47 27.05
N LYS A 871 0.89 5.76 27.37
CA LYS A 871 0.01 5.14 26.36
C LYS A 871 -1.07 6.12 25.89
N PRO A 872 -1.45 6.14 24.60
CA PRO A 872 -1.05 5.24 23.51
C PRO A 872 0.14 5.78 22.68
N GLU A 873 1.07 6.55 23.26
CA GLU A 873 2.23 7.02 22.52
C GLU A 873 3.18 5.86 22.20
N VAL A 874 3.74 5.89 21.00
CA VAL A 874 4.68 4.87 20.50
C VAL A 874 5.92 5.53 19.93
N MET A 875 7.04 4.83 20.04
CA MET A 875 8.30 5.11 19.37
C MET A 875 8.44 4.18 18.16
N ILE A 876 9.34 4.50 17.22
CA ILE A 876 9.78 3.56 16.18
C ILE A 876 11.19 3.06 16.53
N ALA A 877 11.38 1.74 16.63
CA ALA A 877 12.69 1.10 16.62
C ALA A 877 12.98 0.56 15.22
N ALA A 878 13.99 1.11 14.54
CA ALA A 878 14.35 0.76 13.16
C ALA A 878 15.81 0.31 13.08
N GLN A 879 16.16 -0.50 12.07
CA GLN A 879 17.57 -0.75 11.75
C GLN A 879 18.25 0.49 11.14
N GLY A 880 19.58 0.57 11.23
CA GLY A 880 20.37 1.57 10.51
C GLY A 880 20.22 1.39 8.99
N PRO A 881 19.72 2.39 8.24
CA PRO A 881 19.36 2.26 6.82
C PRO A 881 20.45 1.60 5.97
N LEU A 882 20.05 0.70 5.07
CA LEU A 882 20.90 0.19 3.98
C LEU A 882 20.85 1.20 2.82
N LYS A 883 21.81 1.18 1.90
CA LYS A 883 21.87 2.16 0.78
C LYS A 883 20.60 2.14 -0.08
N GLU A 884 20.09 0.94 -0.30
CA GLU A 884 18.85 0.58 -0.98
C GLU A 884 17.56 0.92 -0.19
N THR A 885 17.64 1.24 1.10
CA THR A 885 16.48 1.58 1.96
C THR A 885 16.52 3.00 2.54
N VAL A 886 17.49 3.85 2.15
CA VAL A 886 17.51 5.29 2.52
C VAL A 886 16.21 5.99 2.12
N GLY A 887 15.66 5.68 0.94
CA GLY A 887 14.39 6.24 0.48
C GLY A 887 13.17 5.76 1.29
N ASP A 888 13.07 4.45 1.54
CA ASP A 888 12.02 3.89 2.41
C ASP A 888 12.08 4.50 3.83
N PHE A 889 13.29 4.77 4.35
CA PHE A 889 13.49 5.40 5.65
C PHE A 889 12.99 6.85 5.71
N TRP A 890 13.33 7.69 4.73
CA TRP A 890 12.80 9.06 4.69
C TRP A 890 11.29 9.10 4.40
N GLN A 891 10.78 8.17 3.59
CA GLN A 891 9.33 7.98 3.40
C GLN A 891 8.64 7.60 4.73
N MET A 892 9.24 6.72 5.53
CA MET A 892 8.74 6.36 6.88
C MET A 892 8.72 7.57 7.83
N VAL A 893 9.83 8.32 7.90
CA VAL A 893 9.96 9.55 8.71
C VAL A 893 8.87 10.56 8.35
N PHE A 894 8.62 10.78 7.06
CA PHE A 894 7.60 11.72 6.60
C PHE A 894 6.17 11.23 6.84
N GLN A 895 5.85 9.96 6.49
CA GLN A 895 4.50 9.38 6.66
C GLN A 895 4.10 9.28 8.14
N ARG A 896 5.03 8.92 9.03
CA ARG A 896 4.77 8.79 10.48
C ARG A 896 4.93 10.10 11.26
N LYS A 897 5.27 11.21 10.57
CA LYS A 897 5.45 12.56 11.12
C LYS A 897 6.49 12.63 12.26
N VAL A 898 7.59 11.90 12.08
CA VAL A 898 8.73 11.87 13.00
C VAL A 898 9.33 13.26 13.15
N LYS A 899 9.46 13.73 14.39
CA LYS A 899 10.10 15.01 14.73
C LYS A 899 11.57 14.83 15.11
N VAL A 900 11.91 13.70 15.72
CA VAL A 900 13.26 13.42 16.19
C VAL A 900 13.70 12.00 15.81
N ILE A 901 14.91 11.90 15.27
CA ILE A 901 15.63 10.68 14.95
C ILE A 901 16.79 10.55 15.93
N VAL A 902 16.93 9.42 16.61
CA VAL A 902 18.10 9.08 17.43
C VAL A 902 18.90 8.01 16.70
N MET A 903 20.20 8.25 16.54
CA MET A 903 21.15 7.37 15.87
C MET A 903 22.24 6.96 16.87
N LEU A 904 22.29 5.67 17.22
CA LEU A 904 23.14 5.13 18.29
C LEU A 904 24.38 4.40 17.77
N THR A 905 24.77 4.65 16.52
CA THR A 905 25.94 4.05 15.86
C THR A 905 26.63 5.04 14.96
N GLU A 906 27.95 4.91 14.84
CA GLU A 906 28.69 5.46 13.71
C GLU A 906 28.29 4.80 12.37
N LEU A 907 28.73 5.39 11.25
CA LEU A 907 28.50 4.82 9.91
C LEU A 907 29.23 3.48 9.70
N LYS A 908 30.38 3.31 10.36
CA LYS A 908 31.19 2.07 10.34
C LYS A 908 31.48 1.61 11.75
N SER A 909 31.56 0.30 11.94
CA SER A 909 32.00 -0.37 13.16
C SER A 909 33.17 -1.28 12.80
N GLY A 910 34.39 -0.79 13.02
CA GLY A 910 35.59 -1.36 12.38
C GLY A 910 35.47 -1.29 10.84
N ASP A 911 35.81 -2.39 10.17
CA ASP A 911 35.71 -2.49 8.70
C ASP A 911 34.27 -2.66 8.18
N GLN A 912 33.29 -2.93 9.05
CA GLN A 912 31.91 -3.22 8.64
C GLN A 912 31.03 -1.97 8.60
N GLU A 913 30.23 -1.81 7.54
CA GLU A 913 29.21 -0.77 7.45
C GLU A 913 28.08 -1.03 8.44
N ALA A 914 27.93 -0.14 9.42
CA ALA A 914 26.92 -0.25 10.47
C ALA A 914 25.63 0.49 10.10
N CYS A 915 25.74 1.62 9.41
CA CYS A 915 24.63 2.44 8.91
C CYS A 915 25.06 3.12 7.60
N ALA A 916 24.22 3.07 6.56
CA ALA A 916 24.46 3.88 5.36
C ALA A 916 24.15 5.35 5.66
N GLN A 917 24.97 6.27 5.15
CA GLN A 917 24.75 7.70 5.36
C GLN A 917 23.48 8.14 4.60
N TYR A 918 22.47 8.60 5.34
CA TYR A 918 21.16 9.01 4.81
C TYR A 918 20.98 10.54 4.74
N TRP A 919 22.08 11.29 4.80
CA TRP A 919 22.11 12.75 4.73
C TRP A 919 23.36 13.24 3.99
N GLU A 920 23.30 14.40 3.35
CA GLU A 920 24.41 15.00 2.60
C GLU A 920 24.43 16.52 2.79
N GLU A 921 25.54 17.18 2.46
CA GLU A 921 25.67 18.65 2.48
C GLU A 921 25.01 19.26 1.23
N GLY A 922 23.69 19.17 1.17
CA GLY A 922 22.87 19.63 0.05
C GLY A 922 21.38 19.37 0.22
N LYS A 923 20.64 19.55 -0.87
CA LYS A 923 19.22 19.22 -0.98
C LYS A 923 19.05 17.94 -1.80
N GLN A 924 18.87 16.81 -1.12
CA GLN A 924 18.65 15.51 -1.75
C GLN A 924 17.16 15.21 -1.91
N THR A 925 16.81 14.39 -2.89
CA THR A 925 15.41 13.98 -3.13
C THR A 925 15.34 12.46 -3.20
N TYR A 926 14.56 11.86 -2.28
CA TYR A 926 14.37 10.42 -2.17
C TYR A 926 12.89 10.10 -2.42
N GLY A 927 12.56 9.77 -3.68
CA GLY A 927 11.18 9.66 -4.14
C GLY A 927 10.47 11.01 -4.06
N ASP A 928 9.29 11.06 -3.43
CA ASP A 928 8.54 12.30 -3.21
C ASP A 928 9.08 13.19 -2.08
N VAL A 929 10.00 12.69 -1.24
CA VAL A 929 10.51 13.43 -0.07
C VAL A 929 11.83 14.12 -0.41
N GLU A 930 11.82 15.45 -0.39
CA GLU A 930 13.03 16.26 -0.44
C GLU A 930 13.58 16.46 0.98
N VAL A 931 14.87 16.25 1.16
CA VAL A 931 15.60 16.35 2.42
C VAL A 931 16.69 17.41 2.29
N HIS A 932 16.61 18.47 3.09
CA HIS A 932 17.59 19.55 3.11
C HIS A 932 18.19 19.68 4.50
N MET A 933 19.47 19.35 4.65
CA MET A 933 20.19 19.61 5.91
C MET A 933 20.41 21.12 6.05
N LYS A 934 19.99 21.70 7.18
CA LYS A 934 20.11 23.14 7.47
C LYS A 934 21.32 23.41 8.35
N ASP A 935 21.34 22.76 9.51
CA ASP A 935 22.28 23.03 10.59
C ASP A 935 22.94 21.75 11.08
N THR A 936 24.15 21.86 11.64
CA THR A 936 24.85 20.75 12.31
C THR A 936 25.64 21.26 13.50
N ASN A 937 25.13 21.01 14.71
CA ASN A 937 25.73 21.41 15.97
C ASN A 937 26.39 20.17 16.61
N LYS A 938 27.71 20.20 16.80
CA LYS A 938 28.48 19.11 17.41
C LYS A 938 28.78 19.43 18.87
N SER A 939 28.37 18.56 19.80
CA SER A 939 28.93 18.53 21.16
C SER A 939 30.02 17.45 21.26
N SER A 940 30.65 17.34 22.43
CA SER A 940 31.57 16.24 22.77
C SER A 940 30.90 14.87 22.62
N ALA A 941 29.68 14.74 23.15
CA ALA A 941 28.98 13.45 23.25
C ALA A 941 28.06 13.13 22.08
N TYR A 942 27.43 14.13 21.44
CA TYR A 942 26.48 13.88 20.36
C TYR A 942 26.46 14.99 19.30
N THR A 943 26.17 14.60 18.06
CA THR A 943 25.96 15.53 16.94
C THR A 943 24.47 15.71 16.70
N VAL A 944 24.00 16.97 16.72
CA VAL A 944 22.63 17.34 16.35
C VAL A 944 22.62 17.88 14.92
N ARG A 945 21.77 17.33 14.04
CA ARG A 945 21.56 17.84 12.68
C ARG A 945 20.11 18.22 12.47
N ALA A 946 19.85 19.37 11.85
CA ALA A 946 18.50 19.85 11.54
C ALA A 946 18.17 19.63 10.06
N PHE A 947 17.01 19.04 9.79
CA PHE A 947 16.54 18.72 8.44
C PHE A 947 15.21 19.42 8.15
N GLU A 948 15.14 20.13 7.03
CA GLU A 948 13.90 20.60 6.44
C GLU A 948 13.41 19.56 5.42
N LEU A 949 12.32 18.88 5.74
CA LEU A 949 11.64 17.96 4.82
C LEU A 949 10.57 18.70 4.03
N ARG A 950 10.53 18.47 2.71
CA ARG A 950 9.44 18.89 1.83
C ARG A 950 8.91 17.68 1.07
N HIS A 951 7.67 17.75 0.60
CA HIS A 951 7.05 16.69 -0.19
C HIS A 951 6.61 17.26 -1.54
N SER A 952 6.93 16.59 -2.64
CA SER A 952 6.62 16.98 -4.03
C SER A 952 5.24 17.65 -4.22
N LYS A 953 4.22 17.10 -3.53
CA LYS A 953 2.80 17.50 -3.61
C LYS A 953 2.27 18.35 -2.43
N ARG A 954 3.04 18.65 -1.37
CA ARG A 954 2.57 19.42 -0.20
C ARG A 954 3.48 20.62 0.08
N LYS A 955 2.90 21.81 0.31
CA LYS A 955 3.64 23.07 0.45
C LYS A 955 4.40 23.22 1.76
N ASP A 956 3.91 22.63 2.84
CA ASP A 956 4.40 22.90 4.21
C ASP A 956 5.69 22.14 4.51
N PRO A 957 6.83 22.83 4.76
CA PRO A 957 8.05 22.16 5.20
C PRO A 957 7.89 21.65 6.64
N ARG A 958 8.58 20.55 6.96
CA ARG A 958 8.63 19.98 8.32
C ARG A 958 10.07 19.90 8.82
N MET A 959 10.34 20.47 9.98
CA MET A 959 11.64 20.32 10.64
C MET A 959 11.72 18.98 11.38
N VAL A 960 12.80 18.24 11.14
CA VAL A 960 13.16 16.98 11.80
C VAL A 960 14.59 17.10 12.33
N TYR A 961 14.81 16.69 13.57
CA TYR A 961 16.11 16.75 14.22
C TYR A 961 16.71 15.36 14.35
N GLN A 962 17.97 15.18 13.98
CA GLN A 962 18.72 13.95 14.22
C GLN A 962 19.70 14.18 15.37
N TYR A 963 19.73 13.26 16.34
CA TYR A 963 20.72 13.20 17.41
C TYR A 963 21.55 11.93 17.21
N GLN A 964 22.79 12.08 16.74
CA GLN A 964 23.76 10.99 16.67
C GLN A 964 24.56 10.96 17.97
N PHE A 965 24.43 9.90 18.76
CA PHE A 965 25.29 9.67 19.92
C PHE A 965 26.64 9.12 19.45
N ASN A 966 27.72 9.81 19.78
CA ASN A 966 29.07 9.48 19.30
C ASN A 966 29.66 8.30 20.11
N ASN A 967 30.66 7.61 19.56
CA ASN A 967 31.55 6.68 20.31
C ASN A 967 30.88 5.48 21.01
N TRP A 968 29.68 5.04 20.60
CA TRP A 968 29.10 3.79 21.09
C TRP A 968 29.37 2.63 20.11
N ASN A 969 30.40 1.84 20.40
CA ASN A 969 30.71 0.60 19.69
C ASN A 969 29.59 -0.44 19.92
N GLY A 970 29.13 -1.11 18.86
CA GLY A 970 27.88 -1.88 18.87
C GLY A 970 27.83 -3.09 19.81
N GLU A 971 28.99 -3.59 20.24
CA GLU A 971 29.13 -4.76 21.13
C GLU A 971 29.52 -4.36 22.57
N GLU A 972 29.75 -3.08 22.83
CA GLU A 972 30.20 -2.53 24.12
C GLU A 972 29.10 -1.68 24.79
N LEU A 973 29.33 -1.28 26.05
CA LEU A 973 28.50 -0.31 26.75
C LEU A 973 28.94 1.14 26.40
N PRO A 974 28.06 2.15 26.53
CA PRO A 974 28.44 3.55 26.37
C PRO A 974 29.62 3.93 27.26
N ALA A 975 30.68 4.48 26.68
CA ALA A 975 31.88 4.91 27.42
C ALA A 975 31.57 6.02 28.45
N GLU A 976 30.62 6.91 28.13
CA GLU A 976 30.13 7.98 29.02
C GLU A 976 28.61 7.85 29.24
N PRO A 977 28.15 7.04 30.22
CA PRO A 977 26.72 6.77 30.41
C PRO A 977 25.90 8.00 30.82
N LYS A 978 26.53 8.98 31.49
CA LYS A 978 25.89 10.23 31.91
C LYS A 978 25.42 11.06 30.73
N GLU A 979 26.22 11.13 29.67
CA GLU A 979 25.90 11.85 28.45
C GLU A 979 24.70 11.24 27.72
N LEU A 980 24.54 9.91 27.78
CA LEU A 980 23.36 9.23 27.23
C LEU A 980 22.08 9.61 27.99
N VAL A 981 22.15 9.69 29.33
CA VAL A 981 21.02 10.16 30.17
C VAL A 981 20.70 11.62 29.90
N LEU A 982 21.71 12.50 29.84
CA LEU A 982 21.53 13.92 29.51
C LEU A 982 20.91 14.10 28.11
N MET A 983 21.34 13.31 27.12
CA MET A 983 20.71 13.32 25.80
C MET A 983 19.23 12.90 25.88
N ILE A 984 18.90 11.84 26.63
CA ILE A 984 17.50 11.40 26.83
C ILE A 984 16.67 12.49 27.52
N GLN A 985 17.18 13.14 28.56
CA GLN A 985 16.49 14.22 29.27
C GLN A 985 16.27 15.45 28.37
N ASN A 986 17.28 15.85 27.59
CA ASN A 986 17.17 16.92 26.61
C ASN A 986 16.18 16.59 25.47
N LEU A 987 16.05 15.31 25.11
CA LEU A 987 15.06 14.84 24.15
C LEU A 987 13.63 14.91 24.72
N LYS A 988 13.41 14.40 25.95
CA LYS A 988 12.12 14.48 26.66
C LYS A 988 11.56 15.91 26.69
N GLN A 989 12.40 16.90 26.98
CA GLN A 989 11.99 18.31 27.05
C GLN A 989 11.56 18.91 25.69
N LYS A 990 12.13 18.43 24.58
CA LYS A 990 11.85 18.93 23.22
C LYS A 990 10.72 18.18 22.51
N LEU A 991 10.31 17.02 23.03
CA LEU A 991 9.15 16.28 22.53
C LEU A 991 7.85 16.98 22.99
N PRO A 992 6.82 17.05 22.13
CA PRO A 992 5.60 17.79 22.46
C PRO A 992 4.76 17.04 23.50
N LYS A 993 4.68 17.57 24.73
CA LYS A 993 3.79 17.04 25.78
C LYS A 993 2.34 17.05 25.32
N LYS A 994 1.75 15.88 25.10
CA LYS A 994 0.36 15.72 24.65
C LYS A 994 -0.58 15.40 25.80
N ASN A 995 -1.46 16.36 26.12
CA ASN A 995 -2.56 16.14 27.05
C ASN A 995 -3.85 15.63 26.35
N SER A 996 -3.88 15.60 25.01
CA SER A 996 -5.05 15.30 24.17
C SER A 996 -5.66 13.90 24.42
N PRO A 997 -6.97 13.79 24.75
CA PRO A 997 -7.66 12.49 24.88
C PRO A 997 -7.89 11.75 23.56
N GLU A 998 -7.85 12.46 22.43
CA GLU A 998 -8.33 12.01 21.11
C GLU A 998 -7.36 11.06 20.40
N GLY A 999 -7.50 9.77 20.71
CA GLY A 999 -6.74 8.68 20.08
C GLY A 999 -7.35 8.18 18.77
N ASN A 1000 -7.31 8.96 17.68
CA ASN A 1000 -7.75 8.51 16.35
C ASN A 1000 -6.94 7.27 15.90
N LYS A 1001 -7.59 6.09 15.93
CA LYS A 1001 -6.99 4.75 15.86
C LYS A 1001 -5.98 4.54 14.73
N TYR A 1002 -6.16 5.20 13.59
CA TYR A 1002 -5.47 4.86 12.33
C TYR A 1002 -4.27 5.76 12.00
N HIS A 1003 -4.11 6.92 12.65
CA HIS A 1003 -2.97 7.83 12.42
C HIS A 1003 -2.04 7.95 13.64
N ARG A 1004 -1.24 6.91 13.86
CA ARG A 1004 -0.08 6.94 14.77
C ARG A 1004 0.97 7.94 14.29
N ASN A 1005 0.82 9.20 14.71
CA ASN A 1005 1.85 10.24 14.61
C ASN A 1005 2.94 9.91 15.64
N VAL A 1006 4.10 9.46 15.18
CA VAL A 1006 5.21 9.04 16.03
C VAL A 1006 6.21 10.17 16.15
N PRO A 1007 6.42 10.81 17.31
CA PRO A 1007 7.33 11.95 17.40
C PRO A 1007 8.81 11.53 17.42
N LEU A 1008 9.12 10.30 17.87
CA LEU A 1008 10.48 9.81 18.13
C LEU A 1008 10.76 8.48 17.41
N LEU A 1009 11.83 8.46 16.62
CA LEU A 1009 12.42 7.28 16.00
C LEU A 1009 13.81 7.04 16.59
N ILE A 1010 14.16 5.77 16.84
CA ILE A 1010 15.47 5.34 17.33
C ILE A 1010 16.00 4.26 16.39
N HIS A 1011 17.27 4.36 16.01
CA HIS A 1011 17.97 3.29 15.30
C HIS A 1011 19.41 3.09 15.78
N CYS A 1012 19.84 1.85 15.61
CA CYS A 1012 21.21 1.37 15.69
C CYS A 1012 21.39 0.31 14.60
N ARG A 1013 22.58 -0.31 14.46
CA ARG A 1013 22.90 -1.28 13.39
C ARG A 1013 21.73 -2.21 13.01
N ASP A 1014 21.24 -3.01 13.95
CA ASP A 1014 20.09 -3.91 13.77
C ASP A 1014 18.75 -3.36 14.31
N GLY A 1015 18.76 -2.19 14.93
CA GLY A 1015 17.57 -1.57 15.53
C GLY A 1015 17.07 -2.24 16.81
N SER A 1016 17.86 -3.11 17.45
CA SER A 1016 17.44 -3.84 18.64
C SER A 1016 18.41 -3.78 19.81
N GLN A 1017 19.73 -3.83 19.60
CA GLN A 1017 20.68 -3.91 20.72
C GLN A 1017 20.76 -2.58 21.51
N GLN A 1018 21.49 -1.61 20.96
CA GLN A 1018 21.64 -0.27 21.56
C GLN A 1018 20.29 0.48 21.60
N THR A 1019 19.44 0.25 20.58
CA THR A 1019 18.06 0.75 20.55
C THR A 1019 17.22 0.20 21.72
N GLY A 1020 17.40 -1.06 22.10
CA GLY A 1020 16.71 -1.65 23.25
C GLY A 1020 17.14 -1.03 24.57
N VAL A 1021 18.45 -0.81 24.75
CA VAL A 1021 18.98 -0.10 25.93
C VAL A 1021 18.44 1.33 26.00
N PHE A 1022 18.42 2.06 24.89
CA PHE A 1022 17.86 3.42 24.84
C PHE A 1022 16.36 3.44 25.15
N CYS A 1023 15.56 2.57 24.52
CA CYS A 1023 14.11 2.50 24.77
C CYS A 1023 13.79 2.09 26.22
N ALA A 1024 14.61 1.20 26.81
CA ALA A 1024 14.48 0.84 28.22
C ALA A 1024 14.78 2.04 29.13
N LEU A 1025 15.93 2.71 28.95
CA LEU A 1025 16.28 3.91 29.73
C LEU A 1025 15.24 5.03 29.57
N PHE A 1026 14.72 5.26 28.35
CA PHE A 1026 13.67 6.25 28.10
C PHE A 1026 12.42 5.98 28.97
N ASN A 1027 11.90 4.74 28.92
CA ASN A 1027 10.71 4.34 29.69
C ASN A 1027 10.98 4.26 31.21
N LEU A 1028 12.16 3.82 31.64
CA LEU A 1028 12.54 3.73 33.06
C LEU A 1028 12.78 5.11 33.69
N LEU A 1029 13.34 6.06 32.94
CA LEU A 1029 13.45 7.44 33.39
C LEU A 1029 12.05 8.07 33.52
N GLU A 1030 11.12 7.84 32.58
CA GLU A 1030 9.73 8.31 32.72
C GLU A 1030 9.01 7.70 33.94
N SER A 1031 9.21 6.42 34.26
CA SER A 1031 8.62 5.82 35.47
C SER A 1031 9.24 6.34 36.76
N ALA A 1032 10.56 6.60 36.76
CA ALA A 1032 11.25 7.24 37.87
C ALA A 1032 10.75 8.69 38.08
N ASP A 1033 10.70 9.50 37.02
CA ASP A 1033 10.20 10.89 37.02
C ASP A 1033 8.73 11.00 37.48
N THR A 1034 7.90 10.01 37.13
CA THR A 1034 6.43 10.06 37.33
C THR A 1034 5.97 9.34 38.61
N GLU A 1035 6.49 8.14 38.87
CA GLU A 1035 5.99 7.23 39.91
C GLU A 1035 6.99 6.95 41.04
N GLU A 1036 8.23 7.46 40.96
CA GLU A 1036 9.31 7.22 41.94
C GLU A 1036 9.69 5.71 42.07
N VAL A 1037 9.52 4.97 40.98
CA VAL A 1037 9.78 3.52 40.88
C VAL A 1037 10.38 3.14 39.53
N ILE A 1038 11.04 1.98 39.48
CA ILE A 1038 11.49 1.35 38.23
C ILE A 1038 11.21 -0.15 38.20
N ASP A 1039 10.89 -0.68 37.02
CA ASP A 1039 10.74 -2.13 36.78
C ASP A 1039 11.53 -2.50 35.51
N VAL A 1040 12.82 -2.82 35.70
CA VAL A 1040 13.75 -3.11 34.60
C VAL A 1040 13.36 -4.41 33.90
N PHE A 1041 12.87 -5.40 34.66
CA PHE A 1041 12.45 -6.69 34.14
C PHE A 1041 11.27 -6.55 33.18
N GLN A 1042 10.19 -5.90 33.61
CA GLN A 1042 9.00 -5.74 32.78
C GLN A 1042 9.26 -4.77 31.62
N ALA A 1043 10.04 -3.70 31.81
CA ALA A 1043 10.46 -2.84 30.69
C ALA A 1043 11.18 -3.64 29.60
N VAL A 1044 12.16 -4.47 29.95
CA VAL A 1044 12.90 -5.30 28.98
C VAL A 1044 12.05 -6.44 28.41
N LYS A 1045 11.18 -7.06 29.21
CA LYS A 1045 10.21 -8.07 28.77
C LYS A 1045 9.23 -7.51 27.74
N SER A 1046 8.67 -6.32 27.97
CA SER A 1046 7.81 -5.63 26.99
C SER A 1046 8.56 -5.29 25.70
N LEU A 1047 9.83 -4.87 25.79
CA LEU A 1047 10.66 -4.59 24.61
C LEU A 1047 10.96 -5.87 23.81
N ARG A 1048 11.38 -6.96 24.46
CA ARG A 1048 11.60 -8.28 23.81
C ARG A 1048 10.33 -8.85 23.19
N ARG A 1049 9.17 -8.61 23.82
CA ARG A 1049 7.85 -8.95 23.25
C ARG A 1049 7.54 -8.12 22.01
N ALA A 1050 7.95 -6.85 21.96
CA ALA A 1050 7.70 -5.96 20.84
C ALA A 1050 8.69 -6.12 19.66
N ARG A 1051 9.95 -6.50 19.89
CA ARG A 1051 10.94 -6.69 18.81
C ARG A 1051 12.03 -7.72 19.20
N PRO A 1052 12.40 -8.65 18.30
CA PRO A 1052 13.50 -9.59 18.56
C PRO A 1052 14.84 -8.89 18.82
N GLY A 1053 15.64 -9.45 19.72
CA GLY A 1053 17.00 -8.99 20.00
C GLY A 1053 17.13 -7.75 20.90
N MET A 1054 16.04 -7.26 21.50
CA MET A 1054 16.08 -6.16 22.46
C MET A 1054 16.83 -6.57 23.75
N VAL A 1055 17.87 -5.82 24.11
CA VAL A 1055 18.73 -6.04 25.30
C VAL A 1055 19.13 -7.53 25.45
N PRO A 1056 19.95 -8.09 24.53
CA PRO A 1056 20.16 -9.53 24.45
C PRO A 1056 21.26 -10.07 25.38
N THR A 1057 22.05 -9.19 26.01
CA THR A 1057 23.18 -9.55 26.89
C THR A 1057 22.95 -9.14 28.34
N PHE A 1058 23.59 -9.84 29.29
CA PHE A 1058 23.44 -9.55 30.72
C PHE A 1058 24.07 -8.20 31.08
N GLU A 1059 25.17 -7.85 30.43
CA GLU A 1059 25.93 -6.62 30.61
C GLU A 1059 25.06 -5.40 30.30
N GLN A 1060 24.27 -5.46 29.22
CA GLN A 1060 23.30 -4.43 28.87
C GLN A 1060 22.11 -4.39 29.83
N TYR A 1061 21.74 -5.50 30.46
CA TYR A 1061 20.67 -5.53 31.48
C TYR A 1061 21.12 -4.93 32.81
N GLN A 1062 22.30 -5.32 33.30
CA GLN A 1062 22.91 -4.72 34.49
C GLN A 1062 23.15 -3.21 34.30
N PHE A 1063 23.57 -2.80 33.10
CA PHE A 1063 23.76 -1.40 32.73
C PHE A 1063 22.51 -0.53 32.95
N LEU A 1064 21.30 -1.06 32.72
CA LEU A 1064 20.06 -0.31 33.00
C LEU A 1064 19.92 0.02 34.50
N TYR A 1065 20.15 -0.96 35.38
CA TYR A 1065 20.16 -0.72 36.82
C TYR A 1065 21.27 0.25 37.24
N ASP A 1066 22.49 0.08 36.71
CA ASP A 1066 23.65 0.91 37.08
C ASP A 1066 23.50 2.37 36.63
N VAL A 1067 22.93 2.62 35.44
CA VAL A 1067 22.63 3.97 34.95
C VAL A 1067 21.53 4.63 35.77
N ILE A 1068 20.44 3.93 36.07
CA ILE A 1068 19.36 4.53 36.86
C ILE A 1068 19.82 4.79 38.30
N ALA A 1069 20.51 3.85 38.95
CA ALA A 1069 21.04 4.04 40.31
C ALA A 1069 22.07 5.17 40.39
N SER A 1070 22.92 5.35 39.38
CA SER A 1070 23.86 6.48 39.33
C SER A 1070 23.21 7.81 38.94
N THR A 1071 22.05 7.79 38.27
CA THR A 1071 21.23 8.99 37.99
C THR A 1071 20.46 9.46 39.23
N TYR A 1072 20.01 8.53 40.08
CA TYR A 1072 19.29 8.78 41.33
C TYR A 1072 20.11 8.33 42.55
N PRO A 1073 21.17 9.07 42.94
CA PRO A 1073 22.03 8.69 44.06
C PRO A 1073 21.32 8.80 45.41
N ALA A 1074 21.52 7.82 46.28
CA ALA A 1074 20.98 7.84 47.64
C ALA A 1074 21.70 8.87 48.54
N GLN A 1075 20.95 9.84 49.07
CA GLN A 1075 21.40 10.75 50.14
C GLN A 1075 20.30 10.88 51.21
N ASN A 1076 20.66 10.69 52.48
CA ASN A 1076 19.83 10.91 53.67
C ASN A 1076 18.37 10.39 53.61
N GLY A 1077 18.10 9.31 52.87
CA GLY A 1077 16.78 8.70 52.78
C GLY A 1077 15.73 9.48 51.99
N GLN A 1078 16.11 10.54 51.26
CA GLN A 1078 15.21 11.29 50.38
C GLN A 1078 15.83 11.53 49.00
N VAL A 1079 15.17 11.03 47.95
CA VAL A 1079 15.59 11.24 46.57
C VAL A 1079 15.23 12.66 46.16
N LYS A 1080 16.23 13.46 45.78
CA LYS A 1080 16.00 14.83 45.28
C LYS A 1080 16.12 14.83 43.75
N ASN A 1081 15.01 15.16 43.07
CA ASN A 1081 15.03 15.33 41.62
C ASN A 1081 16.09 16.36 41.20
N SER A 1082 16.87 16.05 40.17
CA SER A 1082 18.04 16.81 39.72
C SER A 1082 17.70 18.08 38.94
N LYS A 1083 16.82 18.92 39.50
CA LYS A 1083 16.68 20.33 39.10
C LYS A 1083 17.90 21.13 39.60
N HIS A 1084 18.97 21.09 38.83
CA HIS A 1084 20.13 21.98 38.93
C HIS A 1084 20.23 22.88 37.67
N PRO A 1085 21.03 23.95 37.69
CA PRO A 1085 20.59 25.26 37.19
C PRO A 1085 20.68 25.46 35.67
N GLU A 1086 20.03 26.53 35.21
CA GLU A 1086 20.08 27.01 33.84
C GLU A 1086 21.48 27.58 33.47
N ASP A 1087 22.42 26.72 33.09
CA ASP A 1087 23.58 27.16 32.30
C ASP A 1087 23.09 27.58 30.91
N LYS A 1088 22.81 28.88 30.76
CA LYS A 1088 22.50 29.51 29.48
C LYS A 1088 23.73 29.44 28.56
N VAL A 1089 23.74 28.47 27.66
CA VAL A 1089 24.50 28.59 26.41
C VAL A 1089 23.74 29.57 25.51
N GLU A 1090 24.11 30.85 25.57
CA GLU A 1090 23.63 31.84 24.62
C GLU A 1090 24.12 31.46 23.22
N ILE A 1091 23.18 31.33 22.27
CA ILE A 1091 23.44 31.26 20.84
C ILE A 1091 22.74 32.46 20.24
N ASP A 1092 23.51 33.49 19.89
CA ASP A 1092 23.00 34.65 19.19
C ASP A 1092 22.40 34.25 17.84
N ASN A 1093 21.14 34.59 17.66
CA ASN A 1093 20.51 34.68 16.34
C ASN A 1093 20.19 36.16 16.10
N GLU A 1094 21.13 36.88 15.47
CA GLU A 1094 20.81 38.17 14.85
C GLU A 1094 19.90 37.96 13.63
N VAL A 1095 19.12 39.00 13.31
CA VAL A 1095 18.21 39.11 12.16
C VAL A 1095 16.98 38.17 12.25
N ASP A 1096 15.74 38.64 12.28
CA ASP A 1096 15.21 39.92 11.79
C ASP A 1096 14.33 40.67 12.82
N LYS A 1097 14.19 42.00 12.66
CA LYS A 1097 13.36 42.87 13.53
C LYS A 1097 12.33 43.65 12.74
N ALA A 1098 11.05 43.45 13.08
CA ALA A 1098 9.97 44.38 12.74
C ALA A 1098 9.23 44.82 14.02
N LYS A 1099 9.02 46.13 14.17
CA LYS A 1099 8.09 46.74 15.15
C LYS A 1099 6.69 46.84 14.50
N SER A 1100 5.57 47.20 15.13
CA SER A 1100 5.29 47.96 16.36
C SER A 1100 3.82 47.75 16.77
N ASP A 1101 3.32 47.92 18.00
CA ASP A 1101 3.85 48.04 19.37
C ASP A 1101 2.59 48.03 20.33
N ALA A 1102 2.75 48.38 21.62
CA ALA A 1102 1.71 48.78 22.60
C ALA A 1102 0.90 47.72 23.43
N ASN A 1103 1.22 47.70 24.73
CA ASN A 1103 0.32 47.69 25.92
C ASN A 1103 -0.72 46.55 26.16
N CYS A 1104 -1.01 46.13 27.40
CA CYS A 1104 -0.74 46.76 28.71
C CYS A 1104 -0.64 45.79 29.91
N THR A 1105 0.26 46.12 30.87
CA THR A 1105 0.20 45.90 32.34
C THR A 1105 -0.14 44.55 32.98
N SER A 1106 0.79 44.08 33.83
CA SER A 1106 0.54 43.23 35.01
C SER A 1106 0.89 43.99 36.30
N PRO A 1107 0.26 43.73 37.46
CA PRO A 1107 0.65 44.28 38.77
C PRO A 1107 1.87 43.52 39.39
N PRO A 1108 2.55 44.09 40.41
CA PRO A 1108 3.93 43.69 40.74
C PRO A 1108 4.08 42.78 41.98
N GLU A 1109 5.20 42.03 42.01
CA GLU A 1109 5.80 41.49 43.24
C GLU A 1109 6.61 42.57 43.99
N ALA A 1110 6.89 42.35 45.28
CA ALA A 1110 7.65 43.28 46.14
C ALA A 1110 8.94 42.63 46.66
N LEU A 1111 10.00 43.45 46.83
CA LEU A 1111 11.36 42.99 47.12
C LEU A 1111 11.60 42.59 48.59
N GLU A 1112 12.50 41.62 48.74
CA GLU A 1112 13.60 41.48 49.73
C GLU A 1112 13.62 42.36 51.00
N LYS A 1113 13.98 41.74 52.14
CA LYS A 1113 15.34 41.89 52.70
C LYS A 1113 15.69 40.95 53.86
N THR A 1114 16.99 40.69 54.00
CA THR A 1114 17.67 40.01 55.13
C THR A 1114 17.78 40.91 56.37
N PRO A 1115 18.18 40.34 57.52
CA PRO A 1115 19.54 40.64 58.00
C PRO A 1115 20.32 39.42 58.53
N GLU A 1116 21.64 39.57 58.65
CA GLU A 1116 22.57 38.63 59.28
C GLU A 1116 22.87 38.99 60.76
N GLY A 1117 23.57 38.08 61.46
CA GLY A 1117 24.26 38.34 62.73
C GLY A 1117 23.71 37.54 63.93
N ASP A 1118 24.52 37.15 64.91
CA ASP A 1118 25.97 37.28 65.09
C ASP A 1118 26.45 36.39 66.26
N LYS A 1119 27.77 36.09 66.36
CA LYS A 1119 28.50 35.61 67.59
C LYS A 1119 28.14 34.24 68.22
N GLU A 1120 28.96 33.63 69.11
CA GLU A 1120 30.44 33.47 69.17
C GLU A 1120 30.82 32.37 70.21
N ALA A 1121 32.07 31.86 70.13
CA ALA A 1121 32.90 31.28 71.21
C ALA A 1121 32.47 30.04 72.06
N GLY A 1122 33.31 28.98 71.99
CA GLY A 1122 33.63 28.04 73.09
C GLY A 1122 32.74 26.79 73.28
N GLY A 1123 33.26 25.61 73.66
CA GLY A 1123 34.65 25.13 73.70
C GLY A 1123 34.96 24.15 74.85
N THR A 1124 35.43 22.92 74.54
CA THR A 1124 36.02 21.90 75.48
C THR A 1124 35.09 21.30 76.57
N LYS A 1125 35.19 20.04 77.04
CA LYS A 1125 35.94 18.83 76.61
C LYS A 1125 35.39 17.55 77.31
N ASP A 1126 35.83 16.38 76.83
CA ASP A 1126 36.05 15.08 77.53
C ASP A 1126 34.96 14.44 78.44
N ALA A 1127 34.46 13.24 78.05
CA ALA A 1127 34.23 12.05 78.90
C ALA A 1127 33.69 10.84 78.09
N GLU A 1128 33.98 9.61 78.51
CA GLU A 1128 33.46 8.34 77.94
C GLU A 1128 32.63 7.55 78.99
N GLU A 1129 32.05 6.42 78.56
CA GLU A 1129 31.48 5.31 79.35
C GLU A 1129 30.10 5.49 80.06
N PRO A 1130 29.31 4.41 80.28
CA PRO A 1130 29.01 3.32 79.33
C PRO A 1130 27.54 2.76 79.43
N GLU A 1131 27.33 1.61 78.77
CA GLU A 1131 26.32 0.54 79.02
C GLU A 1131 25.09 0.41 78.09
N HIS A 1132 24.72 -0.87 77.88
CA HIS A 1132 23.64 -1.36 77.04
C HIS A 1132 22.45 -1.86 77.89
N ALA A 1133 21.27 -2.02 77.27
CA ALA A 1133 20.64 -3.35 77.11
C ALA A 1133 19.31 -3.26 76.34
N ALA A 1134 18.91 -4.37 75.70
CA ALA A 1134 17.64 -4.50 74.99
C ALA A 1134 16.62 -5.36 75.77
N ASN A 1135 15.34 -5.27 75.41
CA ASN A 1135 14.38 -6.36 75.60
C ASN A 1135 13.13 -6.15 74.72
N GLY A 1136 12.50 -7.26 74.29
CA GLY A 1136 11.22 -7.27 73.59
C GLY A 1136 10.60 -8.68 73.57
N PRO A 1137 9.27 -8.80 73.44
CA PRO A 1137 8.58 -10.10 73.30
C PRO A 1137 8.53 -10.52 71.82
N ALA A 1138 8.72 -11.76 71.36
CA ALA A 1138 8.58 -13.14 71.89
C ALA A 1138 7.45 -13.88 71.13
N SER A 1139 7.85 -14.75 70.19
CA SER A 1139 6.97 -15.61 69.40
C SER A 1139 6.94 -17.05 69.95
N PRO A 1140 5.79 -17.75 69.94
CA PRO A 1140 5.71 -19.15 70.37
C PRO A 1140 6.17 -20.15 69.29
N VAL A 1141 6.54 -21.36 69.71
CA VAL A 1141 7.09 -22.44 68.87
C VAL A 1141 6.34 -23.76 69.08
N LEU A 1142 6.06 -24.50 67.99
CA LEU A 1142 5.87 -25.95 67.97
C LEU A 1142 6.57 -26.50 66.70
N THR A 1143 7.75 -27.11 66.77
CA THR A 1143 8.05 -28.53 67.14
C THR A 1143 7.57 -29.58 66.12
N GLN A 1144 8.52 -30.24 65.46
CA GLN A 1144 8.33 -31.53 64.78
C GLN A 1144 8.74 -32.69 65.70
N SER A 1145 7.99 -33.80 65.68
CA SER A 1145 8.51 -35.15 66.00
C SER A 1145 7.50 -36.23 65.64
N VAL A 1146 7.97 -37.28 64.94
CA VAL A 1146 7.21 -38.46 64.43
C VAL A 1146 6.27 -38.15 63.27
#